data_AF-A0A954NGS0-F1
#
_entry.id   AF-A0A954NGS0-F1
#
_cell.length_a   1.000
_cell.length_b   1.000
_cell.length_c   1.000
_cell.angle_alpha   90.00
_cell.angle_beta   90.00
_cell.angle_gamma   90.00
#
_symmetry.space_group_name_H-M   'P 1'
#
loop_
_entity.id
_entity.type
_entity.pdbx_description
1 polymer ?
#
loop_
_entity_poly.entity_id
_entity_poly.type
_entity_poly.pdbx_seq_one_letter_code
_entity_poly.pdbx_strand_id
1 'polypeptide(L)'
;MTKPFDWVSTSPIALPDEREYRFRSLAEMLFAASEQDSCRPVLIGAWRDEIRRITLRDLRSIARCCETWRIAQGLVRGQRVILLRLPYVSELEIAALTVGLMVAGISVVLPMHFDMNMLEDWLEQTRPKAILAPVESLLRESSRTRDLQSAIQRFCADRQIESHASCLSSDIRAIEPRTASDVDARLTSAEPLAEAIIFSTSASTGPPKLVRYSERALLATAESWHAAGLMSKEATGGASLCPLVAHSMGMRNVLHAIWNRQPTLLIPPEWIVERPQRVVDMLAMAPPQHFTGGPALIGALAQTTRRMPELSRRLRNLRTIVSSGATWSESIRGQFPRARFGNAFGMTETQQVLSTLIGSDGRFSEASPECGATGEPEPLGRPLPGVAIAVRFTDRQSRLGELFVKSPFLARGYVGSEEFGEWFATGDCVRVDADRLVYVGRMTSDFVSLGTGIKVSLADVARRYARLDQYFVQLQFRYSPNREGLVAIGWTGPRDPRDVEWVKLVTRSVRDADERESSQGDGFGTRHGRLVALGCIAGDPPFTGPGKLDVRRIEQTEPELLLSLDDETTRHERVINLPASVDVGATTTGETTLPELNRLIAALGLDASYTRGDGDLLWRDVKGESRATLDLVGGYGSNLLGHGRPDLLREAVEALQVVPMLDQFSRRDSAILLSERLTKWWRELTQRDYLCLLHSTGAEAVETAIKHSVYRWRSRLARWTEETRQQVGNAAPDLLTQCMEHNRRVIEQCVPIIVAMERSYHGKTAGAGAVTDSSDPAGNSGHVQGWNVRFVSRQATLDPRRTIESLREEFQLTLWRPVHANSVWRIEEIAWTALAAAIVEPIQGEGGIEELPEAWLATLQQLGVPVIADEIQCGLGRSGRTPAAGPLPLDYWLLGKGLGGGIAKISATLIAQDIYGEGFDRHAVSTFSGDAF
;
A
#
# COMPACT_ATOMS: atom_id res chain seq x y z
N MET A 1 24.64 23.19 14.31
CA MET A 1 24.74 21.76 14.65
C MET A 1 23.35 21.16 14.53
N THR A 2 23.11 20.36 13.50
CA THR A 2 21.85 19.64 13.28
C THR A 2 21.67 18.58 14.37
N LYS A 3 20.54 18.58 15.09
CA LYS A 3 20.23 17.51 16.04
C LYS A 3 20.06 16.19 15.24
N PRO A 4 20.80 15.11 15.55
CA PRO A 4 20.80 13.87 14.75
C PRO A 4 19.51 13.04 14.86
N PHE A 5 18.64 13.36 15.83
CA PHE A 5 17.38 12.67 16.10
C PHE A 5 16.28 13.69 16.40
N ASP A 6 15.05 13.37 16.02
CA ASP A 6 13.87 14.24 16.21
C ASP A 6 13.28 14.12 17.62
N TRP A 7 13.41 12.93 18.24
CA TRP A 7 12.98 12.67 19.62
C TRP A 7 14.01 11.81 20.35
N VAL A 8 14.27 12.13 21.63
CA VAL A 8 15.20 11.38 22.48
C VAL A 8 14.58 11.25 23.87
N SER A 9 14.66 10.06 24.46
CA SER A 9 14.28 9.78 25.84
C SER A 9 15.39 9.01 26.54
N THR A 10 15.67 9.38 27.78
CA THR A 10 16.73 8.78 28.59
C THR A 10 16.13 8.29 29.89
N SER A 11 16.67 7.20 30.44
CA SER A 11 16.28 6.79 31.79
C SER A 11 16.63 7.91 32.78
N PRO A 12 15.71 8.28 33.69
CA PRO A 12 16.00 9.29 34.72
C PRO A 12 17.02 8.79 35.75
N ILE A 13 17.34 7.49 35.75
CA ILE A 13 18.36 6.88 36.59
C ILE A 13 19.59 6.58 35.74
N ALA A 14 20.71 7.21 36.09
CA ALA A 14 22.00 6.84 35.55
C ALA A 14 22.44 5.48 36.11
N LEU A 15 23.11 4.69 35.28
CA LEU A 15 23.80 3.50 35.75
C LEU A 15 25.08 3.94 36.49
N PRO A 16 25.46 3.30 37.61
CA PRO A 16 26.72 3.60 38.29
C PRO A 16 27.93 3.38 37.37
N ASP A 17 29.07 3.97 37.72
CA ASP A 17 30.34 3.71 37.04
C ASP A 17 30.68 2.21 37.15
N GLU A 18 31.31 1.65 36.11
CA GLU A 18 31.69 0.22 36.09
C GLU A 18 32.53 -0.19 37.31
N ARG A 19 33.30 0.73 37.89
CA ARG A 19 34.11 0.48 39.09
C ARG A 19 33.27 0.27 40.36
N GLU A 20 32.04 0.76 40.35
CA GLU A 20 31.06 0.71 41.44
C GLU A 20 30.05 -0.42 41.27
N TYR A 21 30.16 -1.22 40.19
CA TYR A 21 29.34 -2.43 40.04
C TYR A 21 29.58 -3.38 41.22
N ARG A 22 28.51 -4.02 41.68
CA ARG A 22 28.50 -5.02 42.74
C ARG A 22 29.48 -6.16 42.47
N PHE A 23 29.65 -6.54 41.21
CA PHE A 23 30.64 -7.52 40.77
C PHE A 23 31.34 -7.03 39.50
N ARG A 24 32.68 -7.09 39.47
CA ARG A 24 33.51 -6.63 38.36
C ARG A 24 33.71 -7.69 37.29
N SER A 25 33.54 -8.96 37.65
CA SER A 25 33.62 -10.11 36.74
C SER A 25 32.58 -11.18 37.09
N LEU A 26 32.27 -12.06 36.14
CA LEU A 26 31.46 -13.26 36.34
C LEU A 26 32.12 -14.21 37.35
N ALA A 27 33.46 -14.25 37.38
CA ALA A 27 34.20 -14.98 38.39
C ALA A 27 33.92 -14.40 39.78
N GLU A 28 34.05 -13.09 39.97
CA GLU A 28 33.72 -12.45 41.25
C GLU A 28 32.25 -12.70 41.64
N MET A 29 31.31 -12.56 40.72
CA MET A 29 29.89 -12.86 40.95
C MET A 29 29.65 -14.28 41.46
N LEU A 30 30.40 -15.26 40.95
CA LEU A 30 30.28 -16.67 41.35
C LEU A 30 30.98 -16.96 42.68
N PHE A 31 32.14 -16.36 42.94
CA PHE A 31 33.00 -16.67 44.09
C PHE A 31 32.73 -15.80 45.33
N ALA A 32 32.15 -14.60 45.19
CA ALA A 32 31.91 -13.66 46.30
C ALA A 32 30.79 -14.04 47.30
N ALA A 33 30.25 -15.27 47.26
CA ALA A 33 29.08 -15.66 48.05
C ALA A 33 29.43 -16.30 49.41
N SER A 34 28.64 -15.99 50.44
CA SER A 34 28.71 -16.60 51.78
C SER A 34 28.52 -18.13 51.75
N GLU A 35 28.92 -18.86 52.80
CA GLU A 35 28.68 -20.31 52.90
C GLU A 35 27.18 -20.67 52.80
N GLN A 36 26.31 -19.83 53.36
CA GLN A 36 24.85 -20.01 53.29
C GLN A 36 24.31 -19.86 51.86
N ASP A 37 24.80 -18.88 51.10
CA ASP A 37 24.42 -18.71 49.69
C ASP A 37 24.97 -19.84 48.82
N SER A 38 26.13 -20.38 49.19
CA SER A 38 26.83 -21.42 48.42
C SER A 38 26.02 -22.71 48.27
N CYS A 39 25.13 -23.02 49.22
CA CYS A 39 24.31 -24.24 49.21
C CYS A 39 22.91 -24.04 48.62
N ARG A 40 22.52 -22.80 48.27
CA ARG A 40 21.21 -22.53 47.69
C ARG A 40 21.18 -22.90 46.20
N PRO A 41 20.10 -23.53 45.71
CA PRO A 41 19.96 -23.83 44.30
C PRO A 41 19.76 -22.54 43.50
N VAL A 42 20.53 -22.38 42.43
CA VAL A 42 20.42 -21.26 41.48
C VAL A 42 19.93 -21.72 40.11
N LEU A 43 20.22 -22.96 39.71
CA LEU A 43 19.67 -23.57 38.51
C LEU A 43 18.94 -24.87 38.85
N ILE A 44 17.77 -25.08 38.26
CA ILE A 44 17.00 -26.32 38.40
C ILE A 44 16.60 -26.76 37.00
N GLY A 45 16.90 -27.99 36.63
CA GLY A 45 16.60 -28.47 35.30
C GLY A 45 16.70 -29.99 35.19
N ALA A 46 16.30 -30.53 34.04
CA ALA A 46 16.51 -31.94 33.76
C ALA A 46 17.99 -32.21 33.49
N TRP A 47 18.53 -33.30 34.03
CA TRP A 47 19.84 -33.84 33.72
C TRP A 47 19.66 -35.34 33.51
N ARG A 48 19.82 -35.82 32.27
CA ARG A 48 19.40 -37.18 31.88
C ARG A 48 17.93 -37.40 32.29
N ASP A 49 17.59 -38.55 32.88
CA ASP A 49 16.21 -38.83 33.28
C ASP A 49 15.76 -38.21 34.61
N GLU A 50 16.62 -37.45 35.28
CA GLU A 50 16.33 -36.89 36.60
C GLU A 50 16.25 -35.36 36.60
N ILE A 51 15.55 -34.79 37.57
CA ILE A 51 15.55 -33.35 37.82
C ILE A 51 16.62 -33.05 38.86
N ARG A 52 17.59 -32.20 38.52
CA ARG A 52 18.72 -31.83 39.38
C ARG A 52 18.66 -30.36 39.79
N ARG A 53 19.25 -30.08 40.96
CA ARG A 53 19.47 -28.73 41.49
C ARG A 53 20.96 -28.46 41.47
N ILE A 54 21.36 -27.35 40.86
CA ILE A 54 22.76 -26.88 40.85
C ILE A 54 22.83 -25.66 41.75
N THR A 55 23.72 -25.74 42.73
CA THR A 55 24.05 -24.66 43.68
C THR A 55 25.22 -23.82 43.17
N LEU A 56 25.52 -22.70 43.85
CA LEU A 56 26.72 -21.93 43.55
C LEU A 56 28.00 -22.73 43.81
N ARG A 57 28.01 -23.61 44.83
CA ARG A 57 29.13 -24.53 45.08
C ARG A 57 29.38 -25.43 43.88
N ASP A 58 28.33 -25.97 43.29
CA ASP A 58 28.42 -26.84 42.12
C ASP A 58 28.95 -26.03 40.92
N LEU A 59 28.40 -24.84 40.64
CA LEU A 59 28.89 -23.97 39.56
C LEU A 59 30.38 -23.58 39.72
N ARG A 60 30.85 -23.33 40.95
CA ARG A 60 32.29 -23.10 41.22
C ARG A 60 33.12 -24.33 40.88
N SER A 61 32.65 -25.51 41.26
CA SER A 61 33.31 -26.77 40.91
C SER A 61 33.40 -26.94 39.39
N ILE A 62 32.31 -26.63 38.68
CA ILE A 62 32.25 -26.69 37.21
C ILE A 62 33.22 -25.67 36.59
N ALA A 63 33.29 -24.44 37.11
CA ALA A 63 34.25 -23.44 36.64
C ALA A 63 35.71 -23.88 36.83
N ARG A 64 36.05 -24.53 37.95
CA ARG A 64 37.38 -25.12 38.19
C ARG A 64 37.70 -26.24 37.21
N CYS A 65 36.72 -27.09 36.91
CA CYS A 65 36.83 -28.14 35.91
C CYS A 65 37.06 -27.54 34.50
N CYS A 66 36.29 -26.52 34.11
CA CYS A 66 36.46 -25.81 32.85
C CYS A 66 37.86 -25.17 32.73
N GLU A 67 38.36 -24.55 33.80
CA GLU A 67 39.69 -23.95 33.83
C GLU A 67 40.80 -24.99 33.67
N THR A 68 40.67 -26.12 34.37
CA THR A 68 41.65 -27.19 34.28
C THR A 68 41.63 -27.83 32.89
N TRP A 69 40.43 -28.03 32.31
CA TRP A 69 40.27 -28.49 30.93
C TRP A 69 40.89 -27.51 29.94
N ARG A 70 40.60 -26.21 30.06
CA ARG A 70 41.15 -25.15 29.19
C ARG A 70 42.67 -25.22 29.16
N ILE A 71 43.31 -25.33 30.33
CA ILE A 71 44.77 -25.44 30.44
C ILE A 71 45.28 -26.74 29.82
N ALA A 72 44.60 -27.87 30.07
CA ALA A 72 44.99 -29.17 29.52
C ALA A 72 44.94 -29.22 27.99
N GLN A 73 43.98 -28.53 27.37
CA GLN A 73 43.88 -28.39 25.91
C GLN A 73 44.79 -27.28 25.34
N GLY A 74 45.62 -26.62 26.16
CA GLY A 74 46.50 -25.53 25.71
C GLY A 74 45.76 -24.28 25.23
N LEU A 75 44.49 -24.11 25.61
CA LEU A 75 43.66 -22.98 25.20
C LEU A 75 44.01 -21.73 26.01
N VAL A 76 44.14 -20.59 25.33
CA VAL A 76 44.37 -19.28 26.00
C VAL A 76 43.04 -18.55 26.23
N ARG A 77 43.02 -17.65 27.23
CA ARG A 77 41.82 -16.84 27.51
C ARG A 77 41.42 -16.01 26.28
N GLY A 78 40.12 -15.93 26.01
CA GLY A 78 39.52 -15.27 24.85
C GLY A 78 39.39 -16.15 23.61
N GLN A 79 39.93 -17.37 23.60
CA GLN A 79 39.70 -18.29 22.49
C GLN A 79 38.27 -18.80 22.46
N ARG A 80 37.77 -19.02 21.23
CA ARG A 80 36.39 -19.43 20.96
C ARG A 80 36.24 -20.94 21.03
N VAL A 81 35.18 -21.38 21.69
CA VAL A 81 34.75 -22.79 21.73
C VAL A 81 33.27 -22.84 21.38
N ILE A 82 32.88 -23.71 20.46
CA ILE A 82 31.47 -23.95 20.15
C ILE A 82 30.90 -24.91 21.19
N LEU A 83 29.85 -24.50 21.90
CA LEU A 83 29.05 -25.38 22.73
C LEU A 83 27.76 -25.74 21.98
N LEU A 84 27.65 -26.98 21.52
CA LEU A 84 26.50 -27.43 20.74
C LEU A 84 25.30 -27.65 21.66
N ARG A 85 24.21 -26.92 21.37
CA ARG A 85 22.88 -27.22 21.92
C ARG A 85 22.13 -28.15 20.97
N LEU A 86 22.24 -29.46 21.18
CA LEU A 86 21.50 -30.45 20.40
C LEU A 86 20.03 -30.50 20.85
N PRO A 87 19.08 -30.86 19.97
CA PRO A 87 17.69 -31.10 20.36
C PRO A 87 17.60 -32.12 21.51
N TYR A 88 16.72 -31.86 22.48
CA TYR A 88 16.49 -32.73 23.63
C TYR A 88 17.70 -32.92 24.57
N VAL A 89 18.70 -32.04 24.53
CA VAL A 89 19.72 -31.95 25.57
C VAL A 89 19.18 -31.16 26.77
N SER A 90 19.72 -31.49 27.94
CA SER A 90 19.56 -30.71 29.17
C SER A 90 19.93 -29.23 29.01
N GLU A 91 18.96 -28.32 29.15
CA GLU A 91 19.24 -26.87 29.29
C GLU A 91 20.07 -26.57 30.56
N LEU A 92 19.97 -27.43 31.59
CA LEU A 92 20.75 -27.32 32.81
C LEU A 92 22.25 -27.48 32.55
N GLU A 93 22.61 -28.49 31.75
CA GLU A 93 23.98 -28.70 31.30
C GLU A 93 24.50 -27.51 30.52
N ILE A 94 23.75 -27.08 29.49
CA ILE A 94 24.14 -25.97 28.63
C ILE A 94 24.37 -24.70 29.45
N ALA A 95 23.47 -24.36 30.40
CA ALA A 95 23.64 -23.22 31.27
C ALA A 95 24.89 -23.31 32.15
N ALA A 96 25.07 -24.44 32.84
CA ALA A 96 26.19 -24.62 33.77
C ALA A 96 27.54 -24.61 33.05
N LEU A 97 27.64 -25.28 31.90
CA LEU A 97 28.82 -25.29 31.03
C LEU A 97 29.14 -23.89 30.52
N THR A 98 28.14 -23.18 30.02
CA THR A 98 28.35 -21.83 29.46
C THR A 98 28.91 -20.89 30.52
N VAL A 99 28.34 -20.87 31.72
CA VAL A 99 28.84 -20.06 32.84
C VAL A 99 30.25 -20.48 33.24
N GLY A 100 30.50 -21.78 33.41
CA GLY A 100 31.82 -22.30 33.80
C GLY A 100 32.92 -21.97 32.78
N LEU A 101 32.63 -22.10 31.49
CA LEU A 101 33.55 -21.78 30.39
C LEU A 101 33.84 -20.27 30.33
N MET A 102 32.82 -19.41 30.44
CA MET A 102 33.01 -17.95 30.48
C MET A 102 33.90 -17.55 31.67
N VAL A 103 33.67 -18.12 32.86
CA VAL A 103 34.50 -17.88 34.05
C VAL A 103 35.94 -18.36 33.86
N ALA A 104 36.13 -19.52 33.21
CA ALA A 104 37.44 -20.03 32.82
C ALA A 104 38.13 -19.19 31.73
N GLY A 105 37.45 -18.20 31.15
CA GLY A 105 38.01 -17.29 30.17
C GLY A 105 37.84 -17.75 28.72
N ILE A 106 36.91 -18.66 28.44
CA ILE A 106 36.58 -19.08 27.07
C ILE A 106 35.49 -18.17 26.50
N SER A 107 35.64 -17.75 25.24
CA SER A 107 34.57 -17.12 24.47
C SER A 107 33.63 -18.21 23.97
N VAL A 108 32.41 -18.28 24.52
CA VAL A 108 31.48 -19.37 24.22
C VAL A 108 30.65 -19.01 22.99
N VAL A 109 30.71 -19.81 21.93
CA VAL A 109 29.77 -19.73 20.81
C VAL A 109 28.59 -20.63 21.11
N LEU A 110 27.42 -20.03 21.37
CA LEU A 110 26.21 -20.73 21.78
C LEU A 110 25.09 -20.50 20.75
N PRO A 111 25.04 -21.30 19.66
CA PRO A 111 24.02 -21.18 18.65
C PRO A 111 22.65 -21.66 19.17
N MET A 112 21.58 -20.98 18.75
CA MET A 112 20.21 -21.21 19.22
C MET A 112 19.58 -22.48 18.63
N HIS A 113 19.85 -22.76 17.36
CA HIS A 113 19.33 -23.92 16.62
C HIS A 113 20.49 -24.63 15.95
N PHE A 114 20.52 -25.96 15.99
CA PHE A 114 21.59 -26.78 15.42
C PHE A 114 21.11 -27.54 14.18
N ASP A 115 21.81 -27.35 13.06
CA ASP A 115 21.76 -28.15 11.85
C ASP A 115 23.21 -28.42 11.41
N MET A 116 23.48 -29.62 10.89
CA MET A 116 24.78 -30.01 10.36
C MET A 116 25.24 -29.07 9.24
N ASN A 117 24.33 -28.56 8.41
CA ASN A 117 24.69 -27.64 7.32
C ASN A 117 25.20 -26.28 7.86
N MET A 118 24.69 -25.83 9.00
CA MET A 118 25.05 -24.54 9.59
C MET A 118 26.36 -24.60 10.38
N LEU A 119 26.79 -25.81 10.77
CA LEU A 119 28.02 -26.01 11.51
C LEU A 119 29.25 -25.60 10.69
N GLU A 120 29.24 -25.85 9.38
CA GLU A 120 30.32 -25.42 8.47
C GLU A 120 30.44 -23.90 8.45
N ASP A 121 29.31 -23.19 8.27
CA ASP A 121 29.27 -21.73 8.26
C ASP A 121 29.79 -21.13 9.58
N TRP A 122 29.42 -21.72 10.73
CA TRP A 122 29.89 -21.23 12.02
C TRP A 122 31.38 -21.49 12.24
N LEU A 123 31.92 -22.60 11.75
CA LEU A 123 33.35 -22.87 11.82
C LEU A 123 34.15 -21.83 11.05
N GLU A 124 33.73 -21.52 9.83
CA GLU A 124 34.38 -20.53 8.99
C GLU A 124 34.34 -19.13 9.64
N GLN A 125 33.16 -18.73 10.13
CA GLN A 125 32.96 -17.41 10.72
C GLN A 125 33.65 -17.26 12.08
N THR A 126 33.52 -18.25 12.97
CA THR A 126 33.97 -18.13 14.36
C THR A 126 35.40 -18.62 14.59
N ARG A 127 35.90 -19.52 13.73
CA ARG A 127 37.23 -20.16 13.83
C ARG A 127 37.50 -20.70 15.25
N PRO A 128 36.63 -21.58 15.77
CA PRO A 128 36.78 -22.07 17.14
C PRO A 128 37.98 -23.01 17.25
N LYS A 129 38.49 -23.17 18.46
CA LYS A 129 39.59 -24.09 18.76
C LYS A 129 39.13 -25.49 19.14
N ALA A 130 37.91 -25.61 19.66
CA ALA A 130 37.31 -26.89 20.02
C ALA A 130 35.78 -26.82 19.88
N ILE A 131 35.17 -27.99 19.76
CA ILE A 131 33.72 -28.18 19.82
C ILE A 131 33.37 -29.05 21.02
N LEU A 132 32.47 -28.56 21.85
CA LEU A 132 31.90 -29.28 22.99
C LEU A 132 30.47 -29.69 22.66
N ALA A 133 30.22 -30.99 22.64
CA ALA A 133 28.91 -31.55 22.33
C ALA A 133 28.41 -32.41 23.49
N PRO A 134 27.46 -31.95 24.33
CA PRO A 134 26.94 -32.65 25.50
C PRO A 134 26.04 -33.85 25.15
N VAL A 135 26.64 -34.88 24.54
CA VAL A 135 25.90 -36.02 23.98
C VAL A 135 25.43 -37.02 25.05
N GLU A 136 26.14 -37.12 26.18
CA GLU A 136 25.77 -38.03 27.28
C GLU A 136 24.52 -37.63 28.07
N SER A 137 23.94 -36.46 27.78
CA SER A 137 22.77 -35.92 28.47
C SER A 137 21.54 -35.83 27.57
N LEU A 138 21.57 -36.50 26.43
CA LEU A 138 20.42 -36.64 25.55
C LEU A 138 19.27 -37.31 26.29
N LEU A 139 18.12 -36.65 26.32
CA LEU A 139 16.93 -37.07 27.07
C LEU A 139 16.10 -38.14 26.31
N ARG A 140 16.65 -38.68 25.21
CA ARG A 140 16.07 -39.72 24.33
C ARG A 140 17.16 -40.65 23.75
N GLU A 141 17.06 -41.95 24.00
CA GLU A 141 17.79 -43.01 23.28
C GLU A 141 17.06 -43.39 21.98
N SER A 142 17.13 -42.55 20.94
CA SER A 142 16.63 -42.90 19.60
C SER A 142 17.81 -43.21 18.66
N SER A 143 17.59 -44.04 17.63
CA SER A 143 18.60 -44.29 16.58
C SER A 143 19.16 -42.99 16.00
N ARG A 144 18.28 -42.02 15.74
CA ARG A 144 18.60 -40.66 15.25
C ARG A 144 19.62 -39.91 16.09
N THR A 145 19.63 -40.09 17.41
CA THR A 145 20.55 -39.35 18.29
C THR A 145 21.97 -39.92 18.25
N ARG A 146 22.09 -41.24 18.09
CA ARG A 146 23.39 -41.91 17.86
C ARG A 146 23.95 -41.55 16.49
N ASP A 147 23.09 -41.50 15.47
CA ASP A 147 23.50 -41.08 14.11
C ASP A 147 24.06 -39.65 14.11
N LEU A 148 23.44 -38.73 14.86
CA LEU A 148 23.89 -37.34 14.99
C LEU A 148 25.24 -37.24 15.72
N GLN A 149 25.42 -38.00 16.79
CA GLN A 149 26.71 -38.08 17.50
C GLN A 149 27.82 -38.55 16.58
N SER A 150 27.61 -39.66 15.87
CA SER A 150 28.58 -40.21 14.93
C SER A 150 28.81 -39.28 13.74
N ALA A 151 27.82 -38.48 13.33
CA ALA A 151 27.99 -37.46 12.30
C ALA A 151 28.88 -36.30 12.77
N ILE A 152 28.67 -35.79 13.99
CA ILE A 152 29.51 -34.73 14.58
C ILE A 152 30.95 -35.21 14.76
N GLN A 153 31.15 -36.43 15.26
CA GLN A 153 32.48 -37.01 15.45
C GLN A 153 33.21 -37.19 14.11
N ARG A 154 32.54 -37.74 13.09
CA ARG A 154 33.11 -37.86 11.73
C ARG A 154 33.45 -36.48 11.14
N PHE A 155 32.52 -35.53 11.26
CA PHE A 155 32.72 -34.17 10.77
C PHE A 155 33.94 -33.48 11.40
N CYS A 156 34.15 -33.65 12.71
CA CYS A 156 35.30 -33.11 13.42
C CYS A 156 36.60 -33.82 13.02
N ALA A 157 36.57 -35.14 12.87
CA ALA A 157 37.72 -35.94 12.44
C ALA A 157 38.18 -35.56 11.02
N ASP A 158 37.24 -35.43 10.08
CA ASP A 158 37.52 -35.05 8.68
C ASP A 158 38.17 -33.66 8.57
N ARG A 159 37.90 -32.77 9.54
CA ARG A 159 38.38 -31.37 9.55
C ARG A 159 39.48 -31.10 10.56
N GLN A 160 40.02 -32.13 11.22
CA GLN A 160 41.05 -32.01 12.26
C GLN A 160 40.67 -31.04 13.40
N ILE A 161 39.39 -31.05 13.80
CA ILE A 161 38.89 -30.25 14.92
C ILE A 161 38.76 -31.15 16.13
N GLU A 162 39.27 -30.72 17.29
CA GLU A 162 39.09 -31.45 18.53
C GLU A 162 37.62 -31.38 18.98
N SER A 163 36.97 -32.55 19.03
CA SER A 163 35.61 -32.71 19.56
C SER A 163 35.66 -33.37 20.93
N HIS A 164 35.01 -32.77 21.93
CA HIS A 164 34.84 -33.39 23.24
C HIS A 164 33.36 -33.53 23.61
N ALA A 165 33.02 -34.58 24.38
CA ALA A 165 31.65 -34.96 24.69
C ALA A 165 30.94 -34.13 25.78
N SER A 166 31.66 -33.27 26.54
CA SER A 166 31.20 -32.28 27.54
C SER A 166 32.29 -32.12 28.61
N CYS A 167 32.29 -31.03 29.39
CA CYS A 167 33.12 -30.95 30.61
C CYS A 167 32.48 -31.49 31.88
N LEU A 168 31.22 -31.93 31.81
CA LEU A 168 30.49 -32.55 32.91
C LEU A 168 30.39 -34.09 32.81
N SER A 169 30.85 -34.66 31.69
CA SER A 169 31.02 -36.11 31.49
C SER A 169 32.21 -36.65 32.28
N SER A 170 32.36 -37.98 32.30
CA SER A 170 33.39 -38.69 33.07
C SER A 170 34.82 -38.24 32.81
N ASP A 171 35.13 -37.72 31.62
CA ASP A 171 36.49 -37.38 31.20
C ASP A 171 37.11 -36.21 31.97
N ILE A 172 36.30 -35.25 32.44
CA ILE A 172 36.81 -34.06 33.16
C ILE A 172 36.60 -34.15 34.68
N ARG A 173 35.66 -35.00 35.14
CA ARG A 173 35.63 -35.42 36.57
C ARG A 173 36.86 -36.25 36.97
N ALA A 174 37.56 -36.84 36.00
CA ALA A 174 38.81 -37.56 36.19
C ALA A 174 40.03 -36.64 36.37
N ILE A 175 39.91 -35.35 36.02
CA ILE A 175 40.98 -34.36 36.21
C ILE A 175 40.78 -33.73 37.59
N GLU A 176 41.51 -34.24 38.59
CA GLU A 176 41.49 -33.61 39.92
C GLU A 176 42.01 -32.17 39.81
N PRO A 177 41.23 -31.16 40.25
CA PRO A 177 41.69 -29.78 40.23
C PRO A 177 42.89 -29.67 41.17
N ARG A 178 44.05 -29.22 40.64
CA ARG A 178 45.21 -28.83 41.46
C ARG A 178 44.72 -27.89 42.55
N THR A 179 44.87 -28.26 43.83
CA THR A 179 44.54 -27.48 45.05
C THR A 179 43.54 -26.33 44.83
N ALA A 180 42.26 -26.56 45.17
CA ALA A 180 41.14 -25.64 44.87
C ALA A 180 41.40 -24.14 45.11
N SER A 181 42.24 -23.79 46.11
CA SER A 181 42.64 -22.41 46.42
C SER A 181 43.40 -21.70 45.28
N ASP A 182 44.29 -22.40 44.57
CA ASP A 182 45.12 -21.78 43.52
C ASP A 182 44.33 -21.53 42.23
N VAL A 183 43.39 -22.43 41.93
CA VAL A 183 42.48 -22.28 40.79
C VAL A 183 41.51 -21.12 41.03
N ASP A 184 40.98 -21.01 42.25
CA ASP A 184 40.06 -19.92 42.63
C ASP A 184 40.73 -18.55 42.56
N ALA A 185 41.98 -18.43 43.05
CA ALA A 185 42.75 -17.21 42.96
C ALA A 185 42.95 -16.78 41.50
N ARG A 186 43.33 -17.71 40.61
CA ARG A 186 43.51 -17.43 39.17
C ARG A 186 42.21 -16.99 38.49
N LEU A 187 41.09 -17.64 38.81
CA LEU A 187 39.80 -17.29 38.21
C LEU A 187 39.32 -15.92 38.66
N THR A 188 39.43 -15.62 39.95
CA THR A 188 38.94 -14.36 40.53
C THR A 188 39.84 -13.15 40.22
N SER A 189 41.14 -13.34 40.01
CA SER A 189 42.06 -12.27 39.61
C SER A 189 42.06 -11.95 38.12
N ALA A 190 41.29 -12.69 37.31
CA ALA A 190 41.31 -12.53 35.86
C ALA A 190 40.48 -11.33 35.40
N GLU A 191 41.01 -10.59 34.41
CA GLU A 191 40.28 -9.50 33.78
C GLU A 191 39.02 -9.99 33.05
N PRO A 192 37.94 -9.18 33.03
CA PRO A 192 36.72 -9.48 32.31
C PRO A 192 36.97 -9.69 30.81
N LEU A 193 36.31 -10.68 30.22
CA LEU A 193 36.47 -10.99 28.81
C LEU A 193 35.94 -9.87 27.91
N ALA A 194 36.81 -9.47 26.98
CA ALA A 194 36.46 -8.61 25.87
C ALA A 194 35.35 -9.23 24.98
N GLU A 195 35.32 -10.55 24.86
CA GLU A 195 34.28 -11.34 24.19
C GLU A 195 34.02 -12.58 25.05
N ALA A 196 32.86 -12.61 25.72
CA ALA A 196 32.47 -13.68 26.64
C ALA A 196 31.56 -14.71 25.95
N ILE A 197 30.60 -14.25 25.15
CA ILE A 197 29.61 -15.13 24.52
C ILE A 197 29.18 -14.60 23.15
N ILE A 198 28.89 -15.53 22.25
CA ILE A 198 28.36 -15.27 20.91
C ILE A 198 27.02 -15.98 20.76
N PHE A 199 25.96 -15.22 20.47
CA PHE A 199 24.63 -15.74 20.18
C PHE A 199 24.32 -15.66 18.69
N SER A 200 23.52 -16.60 18.19
CA SER A 200 22.93 -16.50 16.85
C SER A 200 21.61 -15.72 16.89
N THR A 201 21.37 -14.82 15.95
CA THR A 201 20.05 -14.19 15.76
C THR A 201 19.02 -15.20 15.25
N SER A 202 17.74 -14.97 15.53
CA SER A 202 16.65 -15.75 14.92
C SER A 202 16.60 -15.47 13.41
N ALA A 203 16.77 -16.50 12.58
CA ALA A 203 16.79 -16.38 11.12
C ALA A 203 15.42 -15.93 10.54
N SER A 204 15.12 -14.63 10.57
CA SER A 204 13.88 -14.04 10.05
C SER A 204 14.02 -13.55 8.60
N THR A 205 15.20 -13.13 8.17
CA THR A 205 15.43 -12.48 6.85
C THR A 205 16.83 -12.78 6.25
N GLY A 206 17.37 -13.98 6.48
CA GLY A 206 18.69 -14.41 5.98
C GLY A 206 19.36 -15.46 6.87
N PRO A 207 20.61 -15.87 6.56
CA PRO A 207 21.41 -16.72 7.46
C PRO A 207 21.58 -16.02 8.81
N PRO A 208 21.52 -16.76 9.93
CA PRO A 208 21.57 -16.15 11.26
C PRO A 208 22.93 -15.47 11.47
N LYS A 209 22.88 -14.24 11.97
CA LYS A 209 24.07 -13.48 12.30
C LYS A 209 24.57 -13.88 13.68
N LEU A 210 25.88 -13.82 13.89
CA LEU A 210 26.51 -14.15 15.16
C LEU A 210 26.88 -12.87 15.91
N VAL A 211 26.23 -12.62 17.05
CA VAL A 211 26.34 -11.39 17.85
C VAL A 211 27.28 -11.60 19.02
N ARG A 212 28.27 -10.72 19.16
CA ARG A 212 29.35 -10.83 20.16
C ARG A 212 29.08 -9.97 21.39
N TYR A 213 29.13 -10.56 22.58
CA TYR A 213 28.97 -9.86 23.85
C TYR A 213 30.25 -9.86 24.67
N SER A 214 30.58 -8.73 25.29
CA SER A 214 31.61 -8.67 26.33
C SER A 214 31.04 -9.13 27.68
N GLU A 215 31.92 -9.53 28.58
CA GLU A 215 31.54 -9.85 29.95
C GLU A 215 30.92 -8.63 30.67
N ARG A 216 31.49 -7.45 30.41
CA ARG A 216 31.00 -6.17 30.95
C ARG A 216 29.56 -5.87 30.52
N ALA A 217 29.23 -6.11 29.25
CA ALA A 217 27.86 -5.91 28.76
C ALA A 217 26.85 -6.84 29.45
N LEU A 218 27.25 -8.05 29.85
CA LEU A 218 26.38 -8.96 30.58
C LEU A 218 26.15 -8.48 32.04
N LEU A 219 27.20 -7.99 32.71
CA LEU A 219 27.13 -7.44 34.06
C LEU A 219 26.33 -6.13 34.11
N ALA A 220 26.55 -5.24 33.14
CA ALA A 220 25.83 -3.96 33.04
C ALA A 220 24.30 -4.16 32.90
N THR A 221 23.84 -5.22 32.23
CA THR A 221 22.41 -5.56 32.20
C THR A 221 21.87 -5.91 33.58
N ALA A 222 22.60 -6.72 34.35
CA ALA A 222 22.20 -7.13 35.69
C ALA A 222 22.16 -5.92 36.65
N GLU A 223 23.14 -5.02 36.55
CA GLU A 223 23.17 -3.76 37.30
C GLU A 223 22.01 -2.85 36.94
N SER A 224 21.72 -2.71 35.64
CA SER A 224 20.60 -1.89 35.17
C SER A 224 19.26 -2.41 35.71
N TRP A 225 19.06 -3.72 35.73
CA TRP A 225 17.88 -4.35 36.34
C TRP A 225 17.82 -4.18 37.85
N HIS A 226 18.97 -4.25 38.52
CA HIS A 226 19.05 -4.03 39.95
C HIS A 226 18.70 -2.59 40.32
N ALA A 227 19.30 -1.60 39.64
CA ALA A 227 19.02 -0.18 39.80
C ALA A 227 17.54 0.16 39.51
N ALA A 228 16.96 -0.52 38.53
CA ALA A 228 15.54 -0.39 38.19
C ALA A 228 14.59 -1.00 39.24
N GLY A 229 15.09 -1.78 40.21
CA GLY A 229 14.26 -2.50 41.17
C GLY A 229 13.58 -3.75 40.60
N LEU A 230 13.88 -4.15 39.36
CA LEU A 230 13.32 -5.36 38.74
C LEU A 230 13.78 -6.64 39.46
N MET A 231 14.94 -6.58 40.13
CA MET A 231 15.48 -7.67 40.93
C MET A 231 14.80 -7.84 42.31
N SER A 232 13.82 -7.01 42.67
CA SER A 232 13.06 -7.19 43.93
C SER A 232 12.12 -8.41 43.86
N LYS A 233 11.74 -8.99 45.00
CA LYS A 233 10.81 -10.14 45.06
C LYS A 233 9.42 -9.79 44.53
N GLU A 234 9.05 -8.52 44.61
CA GLU A 234 7.78 -7.95 44.17
C GLU A 234 7.73 -7.82 42.64
N ALA A 235 8.88 -7.57 42.00
CA ALA A 235 9.00 -7.42 40.56
C ALA A 235 9.25 -8.74 39.82
N THR A 236 10.51 -9.20 39.77
CA THR A 236 10.91 -10.43 39.06
C THR A 236 11.91 -11.29 39.84
N GLY A 237 12.39 -10.84 41.00
CA GLY A 237 13.42 -11.46 41.82
C GLY A 237 13.00 -12.69 42.61
N GLY A 238 11.93 -13.38 42.22
CA GLY A 238 11.57 -14.70 42.74
C GLY A 238 12.14 -15.83 41.88
N ALA A 239 11.70 -17.07 42.12
CA ALA A 239 12.05 -18.18 41.23
C ALA A 239 11.50 -17.91 39.82
N SER A 240 12.33 -18.05 38.79
CA SER A 240 11.94 -17.73 37.41
C SER A 240 11.81 -18.99 36.54
N LEU A 241 11.01 -18.90 35.48
CA LEU A 241 10.95 -19.92 34.44
C LEU A 241 11.78 -19.46 33.22
N CYS A 242 12.75 -20.28 32.81
CA CYS A 242 13.68 -20.00 31.72
C CYS A 242 13.61 -21.12 30.66
N PRO A 243 13.07 -20.83 29.47
CA PRO A 243 12.79 -21.87 28.50
C PRO A 243 13.96 -22.22 27.56
N LEU A 244 14.82 -21.26 27.23
CA LEU A 244 15.86 -21.43 26.21
C LEU A 244 17.12 -20.64 26.57
N VAL A 245 18.21 -21.33 26.94
CA VAL A 245 19.46 -20.69 27.40
C VAL A 245 20.26 -20.08 26.25
N ALA A 246 20.19 -20.66 25.06
CA ALA A 246 20.90 -20.23 23.85
C ALA A 246 20.33 -18.95 23.18
N HIS A 247 19.66 -18.11 23.97
CA HIS A 247 19.15 -16.82 23.59
C HIS A 247 19.55 -15.79 24.67
N SER A 248 19.82 -14.54 24.28
CA SER A 248 20.29 -13.50 25.22
C SER A 248 19.39 -13.35 26.46
N MET A 249 18.06 -13.37 26.26
CA MET A 249 17.06 -13.39 27.34
C MET A 249 17.20 -14.58 28.32
N GLY A 250 17.46 -15.79 27.83
CA GLY A 250 17.61 -16.96 28.69
C GLY A 250 18.93 -16.95 29.45
N MET A 251 20.03 -16.59 28.79
CA MET A 251 21.32 -16.40 29.46
C MET A 251 21.24 -15.29 30.51
N ARG A 252 20.59 -14.17 30.21
CA ARG A 252 20.31 -13.12 31.19
C ARG A 252 19.57 -13.68 32.41
N ASN A 253 18.57 -14.52 32.21
CA ASN A 253 17.83 -15.14 33.31
C ASN A 253 18.74 -16.03 34.18
N VAL A 254 19.62 -16.82 33.57
CA VAL A 254 20.66 -17.61 34.26
C VAL A 254 21.60 -16.72 35.08
N LEU A 255 22.11 -15.64 34.48
CA LEU A 255 23.01 -14.71 35.17
C LEU A 255 22.30 -13.96 36.30
N HIS A 256 21.04 -13.56 36.11
CA HIS A 256 20.22 -12.93 37.14
C HIS A 256 19.93 -13.87 38.31
N ALA A 257 19.68 -15.16 38.04
CA ALA A 257 19.52 -16.18 39.07
C ALA A 257 20.78 -16.31 39.95
N ILE A 258 21.96 -16.28 39.32
CA ILE A 258 23.25 -16.30 40.03
C ILE A 258 23.46 -14.99 40.81
N TRP A 259 23.21 -13.84 40.19
CA TRP A 259 23.37 -12.50 40.78
C TRP A 259 22.53 -12.32 42.05
N ASN A 260 21.25 -12.69 41.95
CA ASN A 260 20.24 -12.45 42.97
C ASN A 260 20.08 -13.62 43.96
N ARG A 261 20.81 -14.72 43.72
CA ARG A 261 20.81 -15.94 44.55
C ARG A 261 19.42 -16.59 44.61
N GLN A 262 18.72 -16.61 43.48
CA GLN A 262 17.36 -17.15 43.33
C GLN A 262 17.33 -18.21 42.23
N PRO A 263 16.55 -19.29 42.37
CA PRO A 263 16.56 -20.37 41.41
C PRO A 263 15.84 -19.99 40.10
N THR A 264 16.42 -20.36 38.96
CA THR A 264 15.72 -20.40 37.68
C THR A 264 15.47 -21.85 37.24
N LEU A 265 14.26 -22.11 36.73
CA LEU A 265 13.85 -23.41 36.20
C LEU A 265 14.09 -23.44 34.70
N LEU A 266 15.04 -24.28 34.28
CA LEU A 266 15.51 -24.45 32.91
C LEU A 266 14.68 -25.54 32.21
N ILE A 267 13.63 -25.12 31.50
CA ILE A 267 12.62 -26.01 30.91
C ILE A 267 12.71 -25.95 29.39
N PRO A 268 13.15 -27.02 28.69
CA PRO A 268 13.16 -27.02 27.23
C PRO A 268 11.78 -26.64 26.66
N PRO A 269 11.68 -25.75 25.64
CA PRO A 269 10.40 -25.25 25.16
C PRO A 269 9.47 -26.37 24.67
N GLU A 270 10.05 -27.42 24.07
CA GLU A 270 9.34 -28.56 23.51
C GLU A 270 8.61 -29.35 24.61
N TRP A 271 9.10 -29.34 25.85
CA TRP A 271 8.53 -30.10 26.96
C TRP A 271 7.20 -29.55 27.46
N ILE A 272 6.93 -28.26 27.23
CA ILE A 272 5.64 -27.65 27.58
C ILE A 272 4.48 -28.33 26.83
N VAL A 273 4.76 -28.86 25.63
CA VAL A 273 3.77 -29.56 24.80
C VAL A 273 3.98 -31.07 24.86
N GLU A 274 5.21 -31.56 24.72
CA GLU A 274 5.51 -32.99 24.58
C GLU A 274 5.59 -33.75 25.91
N ARG A 275 6.02 -33.09 27.00
CA ARG A 275 6.25 -33.73 28.31
C ARG A 275 5.71 -32.88 29.47
N PRO A 276 4.44 -32.45 29.43
CA PRO A 276 3.91 -31.50 30.39
C PRO A 276 3.89 -32.04 31.83
N GLN A 277 3.85 -33.36 32.05
CA GLN A 277 3.99 -33.94 33.39
C GLN A 277 5.38 -33.69 33.99
N ARG A 278 6.47 -33.83 33.21
CA ARG A 278 7.83 -33.52 33.69
C ARG A 278 7.95 -32.02 34.04
N VAL A 279 7.27 -31.16 33.28
CA VAL A 279 7.17 -29.73 33.60
C VAL A 279 6.47 -29.52 34.95
N VAL A 280 5.36 -30.22 35.23
CA VAL A 280 4.67 -30.18 36.53
C VAL A 280 5.60 -30.58 37.67
N ASP A 281 6.40 -31.64 37.51
CA ASP A 281 7.35 -32.12 38.52
C ASP A 281 8.44 -31.10 38.80
N MET A 282 8.98 -30.47 37.75
CA MET A 282 9.96 -29.39 37.89
C MET A 282 9.39 -28.17 38.63
N LEU A 283 8.17 -27.76 38.29
CA LEU A 283 7.49 -26.64 38.96
C LEU A 283 7.19 -26.93 40.44
N ALA A 284 7.07 -28.21 40.83
CA ALA A 284 6.92 -28.60 42.23
C ALA A 284 8.20 -28.39 43.04
N MET A 285 9.38 -28.45 42.40
CA MET A 285 10.69 -28.33 43.05
C MET A 285 11.01 -26.90 43.47
N ALA A 286 10.53 -25.92 42.72
CA ALA A 286 10.57 -24.49 43.00
C ALA A 286 9.41 -23.79 42.28
N PRO A 287 8.36 -23.34 42.98
CA PRO A 287 7.24 -22.69 42.33
C PRO A 287 7.66 -21.34 41.73
N PRO A 288 7.55 -21.14 40.40
CA PRO A 288 8.00 -19.89 39.80
C PRO A 288 7.05 -18.75 40.18
N GLN A 289 7.64 -17.59 40.43
CA GLN A 289 6.96 -16.31 40.64
C GLN A 289 7.04 -15.42 39.40
N HIS A 290 8.00 -15.68 38.52
CA HIS A 290 8.22 -14.88 37.32
C HIS A 290 8.42 -15.76 36.09
N PHE A 291 7.92 -15.31 34.95
CA PHE A 291 8.20 -15.90 33.65
C PHE A 291 8.50 -14.80 32.63
N THR A 292 9.63 -14.91 31.93
CA THR A 292 9.90 -14.11 30.73
C THR A 292 9.93 -15.05 29.53
N GLY A 293 9.16 -14.75 28.49
CA GLY A 293 9.11 -15.55 27.27
C GLY A 293 8.57 -14.77 26.09
N GLY A 294 8.74 -15.31 24.88
CA GLY A 294 8.08 -14.77 23.70
C GLY A 294 6.58 -15.13 23.67
N PRO A 295 5.74 -14.42 22.89
CA PRO A 295 4.29 -14.63 22.87
C PRO A 295 3.88 -16.07 22.51
N ALA A 296 4.59 -16.70 21.57
CA ALA A 296 4.30 -18.08 21.15
C ALA A 296 4.42 -19.07 22.33
N LEU A 297 5.45 -18.88 23.16
CA LEU A 297 5.70 -19.74 24.31
C LEU A 297 4.71 -19.47 25.45
N ILE A 298 4.39 -18.20 25.70
CA ILE A 298 3.35 -17.80 26.65
C ILE A 298 1.99 -18.41 26.21
N GLY A 299 1.70 -18.35 24.91
CA GLY A 299 0.52 -18.96 24.31
C GLY A 299 0.49 -20.49 24.46
N ALA A 300 1.60 -21.16 24.16
CA ALA A 300 1.74 -22.61 24.35
C ALA A 300 1.51 -23.01 25.81
N LEU A 301 2.11 -22.26 26.76
CA LEU A 301 1.90 -22.49 28.20
C LEU A 301 0.43 -22.31 28.57
N ALA A 302 -0.21 -21.23 28.11
CA ALA A 302 -1.63 -20.94 28.36
C ALA A 302 -2.57 -22.01 27.77
N GLN A 303 -2.24 -22.55 26.59
CA GLN A 303 -3.01 -23.63 25.95
C GLN A 303 -2.83 -24.95 26.72
N THR A 304 -1.60 -25.31 27.10
CA THR A 304 -1.34 -26.52 27.89
C THR A 304 -2.02 -26.44 29.26
N THR A 305 -2.02 -25.28 29.93
CA THR A 305 -2.71 -25.12 31.22
C THR A 305 -4.22 -25.34 31.14
N ARG A 306 -4.86 -25.05 29.99
CA ARG A 306 -6.29 -25.36 29.78
C ARG A 306 -6.55 -26.86 29.69
N ARG A 307 -5.60 -27.61 29.11
CA ARG A 307 -5.70 -29.07 28.93
C ARG A 307 -5.26 -29.85 30.18
N MET A 308 -4.46 -29.23 31.05
CA MET A 308 -3.88 -29.87 32.24
C MET A 308 -4.08 -29.03 33.52
N PRO A 309 -5.12 -29.34 34.32
CA PRO A 309 -5.41 -28.62 35.57
C PRO A 309 -4.24 -28.62 36.57
N GLU A 310 -3.42 -29.67 36.57
CA GLU A 310 -2.25 -29.77 37.46
C GLU A 310 -1.21 -28.70 37.19
N LEU A 311 -0.93 -28.44 35.92
CA LEU A 311 -0.01 -27.41 35.46
C LEU A 311 -0.54 -26.02 35.82
N SER A 312 -1.84 -25.79 35.59
CA SER A 312 -2.52 -24.55 36.02
C SER A 312 -2.36 -24.30 37.52
N ARG A 313 -2.53 -25.35 38.36
CA ARG A 313 -2.37 -25.27 39.82
C ARG A 313 -0.96 -24.82 40.23
N ARG A 314 0.08 -25.37 39.59
CA ARG A 314 1.49 -25.05 39.89
C ARG A 314 1.87 -23.63 39.48
N LEU A 315 1.27 -23.10 38.43
CA LEU A 315 1.55 -21.76 37.89
C LEU A 315 0.75 -20.63 38.57
N ARG A 316 -0.16 -20.94 39.51
CA ARG A 316 -0.89 -19.91 40.29
C ARG A 316 0.00 -19.00 41.12
N ASN A 317 1.26 -19.40 41.35
CA ASN A 317 2.25 -18.63 42.08
C ASN A 317 2.95 -17.57 41.21
N LEU A 318 2.73 -17.58 39.88
CA LEU A 318 3.23 -16.53 39.00
C LEU A 318 2.63 -15.18 39.40
N ARG A 319 3.50 -14.25 39.75
CA ARG A 319 3.19 -12.85 40.06
C ARG A 319 3.44 -11.94 38.87
N THR A 320 4.40 -12.27 38.02
CA THR A 320 4.80 -11.42 36.90
C THR A 320 5.13 -12.24 35.66
N ILE A 321 4.42 -11.98 34.56
CA ILE A 321 4.68 -12.54 33.23
C ILE A 321 5.14 -11.41 32.32
N VAL A 322 6.33 -11.56 31.73
CA VAL A 322 6.91 -10.58 30.82
C VAL A 322 6.98 -11.15 29.42
N SER A 323 6.28 -10.50 28.48
CA SER A 323 6.39 -10.80 27.06
C SER A 323 7.60 -10.08 26.47
N SER A 324 8.55 -10.83 25.94
CA SER A 324 9.75 -10.29 25.31
C SER A 324 9.62 -10.33 23.78
N GLY A 325 9.77 -9.17 23.13
CA GLY A 325 9.89 -9.06 21.67
C GLY A 325 8.59 -8.92 20.86
N ALA A 326 7.41 -9.12 21.44
CA ALA A 326 6.11 -8.83 20.81
C ALA A 326 4.97 -8.77 21.85
N THR A 327 3.83 -8.20 21.47
CA THR A 327 2.64 -8.05 22.33
C THR A 327 1.92 -9.38 22.59
N TRP A 328 1.19 -9.46 23.70
CA TRP A 328 0.38 -10.62 24.12
C TRP A 328 -1.12 -10.35 23.89
N SER A 329 -1.97 -11.37 23.94
CA SER A 329 -3.43 -11.23 23.72
C SER A 329 -4.23 -11.29 25.03
N GLU A 330 -5.33 -10.54 25.12
CA GLU A 330 -6.18 -10.49 26.33
C GLU A 330 -6.72 -11.89 26.74
N SER A 331 -6.89 -12.78 25.76
CA SER A 331 -7.31 -14.17 25.98
C SER A 331 -6.33 -15.00 26.85
N ILE A 332 -5.06 -14.60 26.89
CA ILE A 332 -4.01 -15.23 27.69
C ILE A 332 -4.09 -14.76 29.15
N ARG A 333 -4.41 -13.47 29.37
CA ARG A 333 -4.51 -12.87 30.71
C ARG A 333 -5.51 -13.60 31.60
N GLY A 334 -6.64 -14.01 31.03
CA GLY A 334 -7.68 -14.77 31.73
C GLY A 334 -7.18 -16.11 32.33
N GLN A 335 -6.07 -16.67 31.85
CA GLN A 335 -5.49 -17.91 32.39
C GLN A 335 -4.58 -17.67 33.61
N PHE A 336 -4.08 -16.45 33.80
CA PHE A 336 -3.17 -16.08 34.89
C PHE A 336 -3.69 -14.84 35.64
N PRO A 337 -4.87 -14.91 36.28
CA PRO A 337 -5.55 -13.73 36.83
C PRO A 337 -4.80 -13.05 38.00
N ARG A 338 -3.82 -13.73 38.60
CA ARG A 338 -2.98 -13.19 39.68
C ARG A 338 -1.64 -12.63 39.19
N ALA A 339 -1.29 -12.86 37.93
CA ALA A 339 -0.04 -12.40 37.37
C ALA A 339 -0.22 -11.01 36.74
N ARG A 340 0.71 -10.11 37.03
CA ARG A 340 0.92 -8.88 36.27
C ARG A 340 1.54 -9.23 34.93
N PHE A 341 1.01 -8.66 33.86
CA PHE A 341 1.59 -8.76 32.53
C PHE A 341 2.39 -7.51 32.26
N GLY A 342 3.55 -7.66 31.59
CA GLY A 342 4.32 -6.52 31.10
C GLY A 342 5.04 -6.89 29.81
N ASN A 343 5.34 -5.89 28.99
CA ASN A 343 6.23 -6.01 27.85
C ASN A 343 7.66 -5.62 28.23
N ALA A 344 8.60 -6.34 27.63
CA ALA A 344 10.02 -6.05 27.58
C ALA A 344 10.47 -5.97 26.13
N PHE A 345 11.05 -4.84 25.75
CA PHE A 345 11.59 -4.67 24.40
C PHE A 345 13.11 -4.87 24.42
N GLY A 346 13.59 -5.64 23.46
CA GLY A 346 14.99 -5.98 23.32
C GLY A 346 15.25 -6.91 22.15
N MET A 347 16.47 -6.86 21.64
CA MET A 347 16.94 -7.73 20.55
C MET A 347 18.14 -8.56 21.00
N THR A 348 18.62 -9.42 20.10
CA THR A 348 19.85 -10.20 20.36
C THR A 348 21.08 -9.30 20.37
N GLU A 349 21.01 -8.08 19.86
CA GLU A 349 22.08 -7.09 19.82
C GLU A 349 22.05 -6.16 21.04
N THR A 350 20.86 -5.75 21.47
CA THR A 350 20.67 -4.73 22.53
C THR A 350 20.38 -5.32 23.91
N GLN A 351 20.10 -6.62 24.01
CA GLN A 351 19.44 -7.22 25.18
C GLN A 351 18.12 -6.49 25.49
N GLN A 352 17.59 -6.60 26.71
CA GLN A 352 16.37 -5.85 27.07
C GLN A 352 16.71 -4.43 27.47
N VAL A 353 16.12 -3.46 26.77
CA VAL A 353 16.40 -2.03 26.93
C VAL A 353 15.20 -1.23 27.40
N LEU A 354 13.97 -1.69 27.09
CA LEU A 354 12.73 -1.07 27.59
C LEU A 354 11.91 -2.07 28.40
N SER A 355 11.15 -1.56 29.36
CA SER A 355 10.13 -2.35 30.06
C SER A 355 8.95 -1.49 30.47
N THR A 356 7.74 -2.05 30.32
CA THR A 356 6.49 -1.45 30.81
C THR A 356 6.31 -1.57 32.32
N LEU A 357 7.14 -2.37 33.00
CA LEU A 357 7.17 -2.46 34.45
C LEU A 357 7.90 -1.28 35.11
N ILE A 358 8.46 -0.38 34.32
CA ILE A 358 9.22 0.78 34.77
C ILE A 358 8.32 2.03 34.72
N GLY A 359 8.25 2.73 35.86
CA GLY A 359 7.53 3.99 36.03
C GLY A 359 8.30 5.20 35.50
N SER A 360 7.69 6.37 35.64
CA SER A 360 8.28 7.64 35.19
C SER A 360 9.52 8.07 35.95
N ASP A 361 9.72 7.55 37.15
CA ASP A 361 10.91 7.75 37.98
C ASP A 361 12.07 6.81 37.62
N GLY A 362 11.88 5.93 36.62
CA GLY A 362 12.89 4.95 36.18
C GLY A 362 13.00 3.72 37.09
N ARG A 363 12.11 3.57 38.08
CA ARG A 363 12.05 2.40 38.97
C ARG A 363 10.85 1.51 38.65
N PHE A 364 10.88 0.31 39.18
CA PHE A 364 9.77 -0.62 39.13
C PHE A 364 8.50 0.02 39.70
N SER A 365 7.40 -0.05 38.93
CA SER A 365 6.09 0.43 39.34
C SER A 365 5.15 -0.74 39.62
N GLU A 366 4.43 -0.66 40.74
CA GLU A 366 3.38 -1.61 41.08
C GLU A 366 2.06 -1.39 40.34
N ALA A 367 1.87 -0.20 39.75
CA ALA A 367 0.71 0.07 38.93
C ALA A 367 0.66 -0.94 37.77
N SER A 368 -0.51 -1.53 37.52
CA SER A 368 -0.73 -2.30 36.30
C SER A 368 -0.27 -1.44 35.11
N PRO A 369 0.53 -1.97 34.18
CA PRO A 369 0.94 -1.18 33.04
C PRO A 369 -0.31 -0.60 32.37
N GLU A 370 -0.18 0.62 31.88
CA GLU A 370 -1.23 1.32 31.14
C GLU A 370 -1.53 0.51 29.87
N CYS A 371 -2.33 -0.55 30.01
CA CYS A 371 -2.90 -1.25 28.87
C CYS A 371 -3.69 -0.20 28.08
N GLY A 372 -3.43 -0.14 26.78
CA GLY A 372 -4.36 0.54 25.89
C GLY A 372 -5.76 -0.03 26.08
N ALA A 373 -6.78 0.78 25.82
CA ALA A 373 -8.15 0.26 25.77
C ALA A 373 -8.22 -0.91 24.77
N THR A 374 -9.22 -1.79 24.88
CA THR A 374 -9.40 -2.93 23.94
C THR A 374 -9.29 -2.47 22.49
N GLY A 375 -8.20 -2.85 21.81
CA GLY A 375 -7.93 -2.49 20.41
C GLY A 375 -6.75 -1.52 20.20
N GLU A 376 -6.20 -0.89 21.23
CA GLU A 376 -5.03 -0.01 21.12
C GLU A 376 -3.69 -0.78 21.23
N PRO A 377 -2.68 -0.47 20.39
CA PRO A 377 -1.37 -1.13 20.44
C PRO A 377 -0.60 -0.78 21.73
N GLU A 378 -0.10 -1.81 22.42
CA GLU A 378 0.59 -1.64 23.70
C GLU A 378 1.94 -0.89 23.56
N PRO A 379 2.31 -0.07 24.56
CA PRO A 379 3.60 0.60 24.57
C PRO A 379 4.75 -0.41 24.78
N LEU A 380 5.92 -0.10 24.22
CA LEU A 380 7.18 -0.83 24.43
C LEU A 380 7.73 -0.67 25.86
N GLY A 381 7.28 0.35 26.58
CA GLY A 381 7.72 0.68 27.93
C GLY A 381 8.77 1.79 27.97
N ARG A 382 9.36 1.97 29.15
CA ARG A 382 10.35 3.04 29.45
C ARG A 382 11.78 2.49 29.48
N PRO A 383 12.80 3.32 29.22
CA PRO A 383 14.21 2.91 29.20
C PRO A 383 14.71 2.50 30.59
N LEU A 384 15.43 1.37 30.63
CA LEU A 384 16.12 0.90 31.82
C LEU A 384 17.27 1.86 32.22
N PRO A 385 17.70 1.87 33.49
CA PRO A 385 18.81 2.72 33.96
C PRO A 385 20.05 2.62 33.06
N GLY A 386 20.58 3.78 32.67
CA GLY A 386 21.70 3.91 31.72
C GLY A 386 21.34 3.78 30.24
N VAL A 387 20.10 3.44 29.88
CA VAL A 387 19.64 3.37 28.49
C VAL A 387 19.13 4.72 28.01
N ALA A 388 19.50 5.07 26.77
CA ALA A 388 18.90 6.15 26.00
C ALA A 388 18.30 5.59 24.71
N ILE A 389 17.16 6.14 24.32
CA ILE A 389 16.47 5.80 23.08
C ILE A 389 16.22 7.07 22.28
N ALA A 390 16.29 6.95 20.97
CA ALA A 390 16.06 8.05 20.06
C ALA A 390 15.20 7.57 18.89
N VAL A 391 14.41 8.46 18.33
CA VAL A 391 13.62 8.21 17.14
C VAL A 391 13.98 9.23 16.09
N ARG A 392 14.28 8.73 14.89
CA ARG A 392 14.40 9.55 13.68
C ARG A 392 13.11 9.42 12.89
N PHE A 393 12.33 10.50 12.82
CA PHE A 393 11.02 10.47 12.20
C PHE A 393 11.14 10.29 10.68
N THR A 394 10.48 9.25 10.17
CA THR A 394 10.21 9.08 8.74
C THR A 394 8.98 9.89 8.33
N ASP A 395 8.04 10.07 9.26
CA ASP A 395 6.92 11.01 9.14
C ASP A 395 6.79 11.84 10.42
N ARG A 396 6.99 13.15 10.28
CA ARG A 396 6.91 14.10 11.39
C ARG A 396 5.49 14.39 11.86
N GLN A 397 4.48 14.26 10.99
CA GLN A 397 3.09 14.54 11.36
C GLN A 397 2.52 13.43 12.26
N SER A 398 2.73 12.16 11.89
CA SER A 398 2.33 11.02 12.72
C SER A 398 3.33 10.66 13.83
N ARG A 399 4.49 11.33 13.89
CA ARG A 399 5.62 11.03 14.79
C ARG A 399 6.07 9.56 14.69
N LEU A 400 6.02 9.03 13.47
CA LEU A 400 6.45 7.68 13.12
C LEU A 400 7.90 7.71 12.66
N GLY A 401 8.73 6.76 13.12
CA GLY A 401 10.14 6.75 12.75
C GLY A 401 10.89 5.50 13.17
N GLU A 402 12.17 5.49 12.80
CA GLU A 402 13.11 4.43 13.14
C GLU A 402 13.64 4.59 14.57
N LEU A 403 13.65 3.49 15.32
CA LEU A 403 14.16 3.42 16.68
C LEU A 403 15.69 3.21 16.70
N PHE A 404 16.35 4.06 17.49
CA PHE A 404 17.77 3.97 17.81
C PHE A 404 17.94 3.79 19.32
N VAL A 405 18.91 2.95 19.70
CA VAL A 405 19.17 2.59 21.09
C VAL A 405 20.62 2.82 21.42
N LYS A 406 20.89 3.52 22.51
CA LYS A 406 22.19 3.62 23.15
C LYS A 406 22.10 2.94 24.52
N SER A 407 22.95 1.94 24.75
CA SER A 407 22.92 1.14 25.97
C SER A 407 24.34 0.73 26.42
N PRO A 408 24.64 0.73 27.72
CA PRO A 408 25.92 0.24 28.26
C PRO A 408 26.08 -1.28 28.12
N PHE A 409 25.00 -2.00 27.81
CA PHE A 409 25.00 -3.45 27.61
C PHE A 409 24.72 -3.87 26.15
N LEU A 410 24.96 -2.95 25.21
CA LEU A 410 24.96 -3.23 23.78
C LEU A 410 26.03 -4.27 23.44
N ALA A 411 25.72 -5.18 22.51
CA ALA A 411 26.70 -6.10 21.95
C ALA A 411 27.84 -5.34 21.26
N ARG A 412 29.02 -5.96 21.19
CA ARG A 412 30.17 -5.33 20.51
C ARG A 412 29.97 -5.22 19.01
N GLY A 413 29.35 -6.20 18.38
CA GLY A 413 29.19 -6.25 16.94
C GLY A 413 28.90 -7.67 16.45
N TYR A 414 28.73 -7.84 15.15
CA TYR A 414 28.67 -9.18 14.56
C TYR A 414 30.07 -9.78 14.42
N VAL A 415 30.16 -11.11 14.35
CA VAL A 415 31.41 -11.79 13.99
C VAL A 415 31.78 -11.40 12.56
N GLY A 416 33.02 -10.95 12.34
CA GLY A 416 33.49 -10.51 11.03
C GLY A 416 33.07 -9.09 10.60
N SER A 417 32.38 -8.34 11.45
CA SER A 417 32.03 -6.93 11.20
C SER A 417 32.76 -5.97 12.15
N GLU A 418 32.75 -4.69 11.80
CA GLU A 418 33.10 -3.60 12.72
C GLU A 418 32.21 -3.61 13.97
N GLU A 419 32.68 -2.93 15.02
CA GLU A 419 31.93 -2.77 16.26
C GLU A 419 30.72 -1.85 16.07
N PHE A 420 29.67 -2.08 16.84
CA PHE A 420 28.51 -1.21 16.83
C PHE A 420 28.88 0.17 17.36
N GLY A 421 28.34 1.20 16.69
CA GLY A 421 28.48 2.58 17.14
C GLY A 421 27.69 2.85 18.42
N GLU A 422 27.86 4.07 18.95
CA GLU A 422 27.21 4.52 20.19
C GLU A 422 25.67 4.41 20.13
N TRP A 423 25.07 4.70 18.97
CA TRP A 423 23.65 4.53 18.70
C TRP A 423 23.42 3.35 17.75
N PHE A 424 22.77 2.31 18.25
CA PHE A 424 22.39 1.15 17.46
C PHE A 424 21.05 1.39 16.77
N ALA A 425 21.03 1.31 15.43
CA ALA A 425 19.79 1.32 14.65
C ALA A 425 19.10 -0.04 14.81
N THR A 426 17.91 -0.07 15.42
CA THR A 426 17.24 -1.35 15.69
C THR A 426 16.58 -1.95 14.45
N GLY A 427 16.32 -1.13 13.44
CA GLY A 427 15.49 -1.51 12.30
C GLY A 427 14.02 -1.69 12.66
N ASP A 428 13.59 -1.25 13.85
CA ASP A 428 12.18 -1.22 14.25
C ASP A 428 11.57 0.15 13.98
N CYS A 429 10.32 0.13 13.54
CA CYS A 429 9.48 1.30 13.36
C CYS A 429 8.62 1.51 14.61
N VAL A 430 8.67 2.71 15.17
CA VAL A 430 7.91 3.10 16.35
C VAL A 430 7.19 4.41 16.13
N ARG A 431 6.03 4.55 16.77
CA ARG A 431 5.29 5.82 16.86
C ARG A 431 5.51 6.42 18.25
N VAL A 432 5.83 7.71 18.30
CA VAL A 432 5.97 8.43 19.58
C VAL A 432 4.65 9.14 19.90
N ASP A 433 3.97 8.67 20.95
CA ASP A 433 2.71 9.23 21.43
C ASP A 433 2.90 9.89 22.79
N ALA A 434 2.81 11.22 22.86
CA ALA A 434 3.32 12.02 23.98
C ALA A 434 4.77 11.62 24.36
N ASP A 435 4.92 10.84 25.44
CA ASP A 435 6.16 10.30 26.01
C ASP A 435 6.27 8.75 25.91
N ARG A 436 5.33 8.09 25.23
CA ARG A 436 5.28 6.64 25.06
C ARG A 436 5.76 6.22 23.68
N LEU A 437 6.47 5.10 23.61
CA LEU A 437 6.81 4.43 22.36
C LEU A 437 5.84 3.30 22.09
N VAL A 438 5.16 3.37 20.95
CA VAL A 438 4.27 2.32 20.46
C VAL A 438 4.99 1.57 19.35
N TYR A 439 5.08 0.24 19.48
CA TYR A 439 5.66 -0.62 18.45
C TYR A 439 4.74 -0.68 17.24
N VAL A 440 5.29 -0.47 16.05
CA VAL A 440 4.52 -0.59 14.81
C VAL A 440 4.98 -1.81 13.99
N GLY A 441 6.26 -2.20 14.05
CA GLY A 441 6.80 -3.41 13.40
C GLY A 441 8.28 -3.28 12.99
N ARG A 442 8.86 -4.29 12.33
CA ARG A 442 10.20 -4.21 11.73
C ARG A 442 10.22 -3.57 10.36
N MET A 443 11.03 -2.53 10.20
CA MET A 443 11.19 -1.73 8.98
C MET A 443 11.49 -2.54 7.71
N THR A 444 12.02 -3.77 7.81
CA THR A 444 12.46 -4.59 6.68
C THR A 444 11.66 -5.89 6.48
N SER A 445 10.92 -6.38 7.49
CA SER A 445 10.24 -7.69 7.42
C SER A 445 8.74 -7.64 7.69
N ASP A 446 8.29 -6.74 8.56
CA ASP A 446 6.87 -6.65 8.95
C ASP A 446 6.17 -5.53 8.18
N PHE A 447 6.95 -4.74 7.45
CA PHE A 447 6.45 -3.80 6.48
C PHE A 447 6.87 -4.20 5.08
N VAL A 448 5.92 -4.20 4.17
CA VAL A 448 6.22 -4.20 2.74
C VAL A 448 6.55 -2.75 2.36
N SER A 449 7.79 -2.52 1.93
CA SER A 449 8.22 -1.23 1.39
C SER A 449 7.79 -1.14 -0.05
N LEU A 450 6.91 -0.18 -0.36
CA LEU A 450 6.28 -0.08 -1.68
C LEU A 450 7.13 0.68 -2.71
N GLY A 451 8.46 0.63 -2.59
CA GLY A 451 9.40 1.34 -3.46
C GLY A 451 9.41 2.88 -3.31
N THR A 452 8.32 3.50 -2.83
CA THR A 452 8.13 4.95 -2.69
C THR A 452 8.57 5.53 -1.33
N GLY A 453 9.18 4.70 -0.47
CA GLY A 453 9.47 5.05 0.93
C GLY A 453 8.30 4.81 1.89
N ILE A 454 7.14 4.40 1.36
CA ILE A 454 5.94 4.02 2.13
C ILE A 454 6.07 2.58 2.60
N LYS A 455 5.74 2.33 3.86
CA LYS A 455 5.85 1.02 4.51
C LYS A 455 4.49 0.58 5.04
N VAL A 456 4.03 -0.58 4.59
CA VAL A 456 2.70 -1.13 4.96
C VAL A 456 2.85 -2.34 5.88
N SER A 457 2.22 -2.27 7.05
CA SER A 457 2.21 -3.33 8.06
C SER A 457 1.54 -4.61 7.55
N LEU A 458 2.29 -5.70 7.45
CA LEU A 458 1.78 -7.02 7.08
C LEU A 458 0.76 -7.56 8.07
N ALA A 459 0.87 -7.20 9.35
CA ALA A 459 -0.09 -7.60 10.37
C ALA A 459 -1.46 -6.97 10.15
N ASP A 460 -1.49 -5.70 9.71
CA ASP A 460 -2.74 -5.00 9.43
C ASP A 460 -3.35 -5.50 8.10
N VAL A 461 -2.51 -5.79 7.11
CA VAL A 461 -2.91 -6.44 5.85
C VAL A 461 -3.53 -7.83 6.11
N ALA A 462 -2.86 -8.66 6.91
CA ALA A 462 -3.37 -9.99 7.26
C ALA A 462 -4.70 -9.90 8.03
N ARG A 463 -4.85 -8.91 8.92
CA ARG A 463 -6.11 -8.66 9.65
C ARG A 463 -7.23 -8.22 8.71
N ARG A 464 -6.93 -7.32 7.77
CA ARG A 464 -7.88 -6.82 6.76
C ARG A 464 -8.41 -7.98 5.90
N TYR A 465 -7.51 -8.81 5.40
CA TYR A 465 -7.84 -9.90 4.48
C TYR A 465 -8.05 -11.27 5.16
N ALA A 466 -8.24 -11.33 6.49
CA ALA A 466 -8.37 -12.59 7.23
C ALA A 466 -9.50 -13.51 6.73
N ARG A 467 -10.54 -12.96 6.08
CA ARG A 467 -11.60 -13.77 5.46
C ARG A 467 -11.12 -14.59 4.26
N LEU A 468 -9.96 -14.29 3.69
CA LEU A 468 -9.39 -15.07 2.59
C LEU A 468 -8.87 -16.44 3.06
N ASP A 469 -8.58 -16.62 4.35
CA ASP A 469 -8.09 -17.89 4.92
C ASP A 469 -9.09 -19.05 4.73
N GLN A 470 -10.38 -18.77 4.45
CA GLN A 470 -11.37 -19.81 4.13
C GLN A 470 -11.23 -20.39 2.71
N TYR A 471 -10.52 -19.67 1.82
CA TYR A 471 -10.32 -20.04 0.44
C TYR A 471 -8.95 -20.66 0.18
N PHE A 472 -7.97 -20.38 1.05
CA PHE A 472 -6.57 -20.78 0.87
C PHE A 472 -6.06 -21.59 2.07
N VAL A 473 -5.27 -22.63 1.80
CA VAL A 473 -4.51 -23.38 2.81
C VAL A 473 -3.45 -22.49 3.45
N GLN A 474 -2.85 -21.61 2.65
CA GLN A 474 -1.93 -20.57 3.10
C GLN A 474 -1.94 -19.39 2.15
N LEU A 475 -1.74 -18.18 2.68
CA LEU A 475 -1.66 -16.93 1.94
C LEU A 475 -0.38 -16.17 2.31
N GLN A 476 0.35 -15.69 1.31
CA GLN A 476 1.62 -15.00 1.48
C GLN A 476 1.61 -13.66 0.73
N PHE A 477 1.67 -12.54 1.45
CA PHE A 477 1.73 -11.19 0.88
C PHE A 477 3.16 -10.76 0.55
N ARG A 478 3.34 -9.96 -0.49
CA ARG A 478 4.64 -9.43 -0.95
C ARG A 478 4.49 -8.11 -1.72
N TYR A 479 5.61 -7.41 -1.89
CA TYR A 479 5.73 -6.27 -2.81
C TYR A 479 5.85 -6.77 -4.24
N SER A 480 5.28 -6.02 -5.19
CA SER A 480 5.69 -6.06 -6.59
C SER A 480 6.31 -4.70 -6.97
N PRO A 481 7.52 -4.66 -7.54
CA PRO A 481 8.16 -3.42 -7.98
C PRO A 481 7.43 -2.71 -9.13
N ASN A 482 6.60 -3.42 -9.90
CA ASN A 482 5.93 -2.89 -11.10
C ASN A 482 4.40 -2.75 -10.93
N ARG A 483 3.88 -2.85 -9.69
CA ARG A 483 2.46 -2.62 -9.39
C ARG A 483 2.31 -1.71 -8.17
N GLU A 484 1.39 -0.75 -8.26
CA GLU A 484 1.05 0.12 -7.13
C GLU A 484 0.14 -0.60 -6.12
N GLY A 485 0.72 -1.43 -5.26
CA GLY A 485 0.01 -2.13 -4.19
C GLY A 485 0.71 -3.40 -3.72
N LEU A 486 0.00 -4.21 -2.94
CA LEU A 486 0.44 -5.53 -2.50
C LEU A 486 -0.01 -6.61 -3.46
N VAL A 487 0.84 -7.60 -3.70
CA VAL A 487 0.42 -8.84 -4.36
C VAL A 487 0.53 -9.99 -3.37
N ALA A 488 -0.24 -11.06 -3.59
CA ALA A 488 -0.15 -12.25 -2.74
C ALA A 488 -0.16 -13.55 -3.53
N ILE A 489 0.38 -14.59 -2.91
CA ILE A 489 0.39 -15.95 -3.42
C ILE A 489 -0.46 -16.80 -2.46
N GLY A 490 -1.42 -17.54 -3.00
CA GLY A 490 -2.34 -18.38 -2.24
C GLY A 490 -2.33 -19.83 -2.71
N TRP A 491 -2.29 -20.77 -1.77
CA TRP A 491 -2.43 -22.21 -2.05
C TRP A 491 -3.87 -22.65 -1.90
N THR A 492 -4.48 -23.19 -2.94
CA THR A 492 -5.92 -23.51 -2.99
C THR A 492 -6.25 -24.91 -2.46
N GLY A 493 -5.23 -25.70 -2.08
CA GLY A 493 -5.41 -27.11 -1.74
C GLY A 493 -5.91 -27.89 -2.97
N PRO A 494 -6.94 -28.75 -2.86
CA PRO A 494 -7.45 -29.53 -3.99
C PRO A 494 -8.29 -28.74 -5.00
N ARG A 495 -8.57 -27.46 -4.75
CA ARG A 495 -9.46 -26.64 -5.60
C ARG A 495 -8.71 -26.13 -6.85
N ASP A 496 -9.38 -26.15 -8.00
CA ASP A 496 -8.82 -25.62 -9.25
C ASP A 496 -8.84 -24.08 -9.23
N PRO A 497 -7.68 -23.40 -9.31
CA PRO A 497 -7.60 -21.95 -9.33
C PRO A 497 -8.20 -21.29 -10.59
N ARG A 498 -8.62 -22.08 -11.59
CA ARG A 498 -9.25 -21.59 -12.85
C ARG A 498 -10.79 -21.59 -12.80
N ASP A 499 -11.40 -22.04 -11.71
CA ASP A 499 -12.85 -22.01 -11.55
C ASP A 499 -13.37 -20.57 -11.45
N VAL A 500 -14.14 -20.15 -12.47
CA VAL A 500 -14.66 -18.79 -12.62
C VAL A 500 -15.57 -18.37 -11.45
N GLU A 501 -16.40 -19.27 -10.92
CA GLU A 501 -17.32 -18.93 -9.82
C GLU A 501 -16.56 -18.81 -8.49
N TRP A 502 -15.55 -19.65 -8.28
CA TRP A 502 -14.66 -19.52 -7.13
C TRP A 502 -13.82 -18.24 -7.19
N VAL A 503 -13.26 -17.90 -8.36
CA VAL A 503 -12.53 -16.64 -8.58
C VAL A 503 -13.43 -15.43 -8.26
N LYS A 504 -14.69 -15.43 -8.69
CA LYS A 504 -15.66 -14.36 -8.35
C LYS A 504 -15.88 -14.22 -6.84
N LEU A 505 -15.95 -15.33 -6.10
CA LEU A 505 -16.12 -15.34 -4.64
C LEU A 505 -14.90 -14.77 -3.91
N VAL A 506 -13.70 -15.14 -4.34
CA VAL A 506 -12.44 -14.61 -3.80
C VAL A 506 -12.35 -13.11 -4.07
N THR A 507 -12.57 -12.67 -5.31
CA THR A 507 -12.55 -11.24 -5.70
C THR A 507 -13.57 -10.42 -4.91
N ARG A 508 -14.79 -10.93 -4.72
CA ARG A 508 -15.80 -10.26 -3.87
C ARG A 508 -15.33 -10.14 -2.43
N SER A 509 -14.70 -11.17 -1.87
CA SER A 509 -14.22 -11.17 -0.48
C SER A 509 -13.08 -10.18 -0.23
N VAL A 510 -12.19 -9.99 -1.22
CA VAL A 510 -11.17 -8.93 -1.20
C VAL A 510 -11.85 -7.56 -1.18
N ARG A 511 -12.82 -7.32 -2.08
CA ARG A 511 -13.54 -6.04 -2.16
C ARG A 511 -14.29 -5.72 -0.86
N ASP A 512 -15.01 -6.68 -0.31
CA ASP A 512 -15.74 -6.51 0.95
C ASP A 512 -14.79 -6.23 2.14
N ALA A 513 -13.52 -6.66 2.06
CA ALA A 513 -12.51 -6.37 3.07
C ALA A 513 -11.98 -4.94 2.94
N ASP A 514 -11.75 -4.49 1.71
CA ASP A 514 -11.33 -3.11 1.42
C ASP A 514 -12.40 -2.07 1.78
N GLU A 515 -13.67 -2.33 1.44
CA GLU A 515 -14.80 -1.45 1.76
C GLU A 515 -15.00 -1.26 3.27
N ARG A 516 -14.80 -2.33 4.05
CA ARG A 516 -14.92 -2.28 5.52
C ARG A 516 -13.83 -1.42 6.16
N GLU A 517 -12.61 -1.48 5.67
CA GLU A 517 -11.51 -0.67 6.18
C GLU A 517 -11.70 0.82 5.87
N SER A 518 -12.11 1.15 4.64
CA SER A 518 -12.33 2.54 4.20
C SER A 518 -13.40 3.26 5.04
N SER A 519 -14.37 2.51 5.61
CA SER A 519 -15.42 3.07 6.48
C SER A 519 -14.97 3.45 7.90
N GLN A 520 -13.78 3.02 8.35
CA GLN A 520 -13.31 3.19 9.74
C GLN A 520 -12.32 4.37 9.94
N GLY A 521 -12.05 5.15 8.89
CA GLY A 521 -11.19 6.34 8.95
C GLY A 521 -9.87 6.15 8.18
N ASP A 522 -9.58 7.11 7.31
CA ASP A 522 -8.57 6.99 6.25
C ASP A 522 -7.17 7.38 6.76
N GLY A 523 -6.31 6.39 6.99
CA GLY A 523 -4.89 6.58 7.31
C GLY A 523 -4.01 6.36 6.08
N PHE A 524 -2.99 7.18 5.84
CA PHE A 524 -2.13 7.13 4.63
C PHE A 524 -1.55 5.74 4.26
N GLY A 525 -1.40 4.82 5.23
CA GLY A 525 -0.96 3.44 4.99
C GLY A 525 -2.03 2.48 4.43
N THR A 526 -3.32 2.82 4.48
CA THR A 526 -4.42 1.97 3.99
C THR A 526 -4.53 1.97 2.47
N ARG A 527 -4.28 3.12 1.81
CA ARG A 527 -4.34 3.30 0.35
C ARG A 527 -3.30 2.49 -0.40
N HIS A 528 -2.05 2.51 0.08
CA HIS A 528 -0.95 1.85 -0.60
C HIS A 528 -0.79 0.36 -0.19
N GLY A 529 -1.47 -0.07 0.89
CA GLY A 529 -1.47 -1.45 1.40
C GLY A 529 -2.56 -2.38 0.86
N ARG A 530 -3.13 -2.07 -0.31
CA ARG A 530 -4.24 -2.83 -0.91
C ARG A 530 -3.73 -4.01 -1.72
N LEU A 531 -4.46 -5.13 -1.71
CA LEU A 531 -4.14 -6.31 -2.50
C LEU A 531 -4.59 -6.10 -3.96
N VAL A 532 -3.65 -6.00 -4.90
CA VAL A 532 -3.91 -5.67 -6.33
C VAL A 532 -3.79 -6.88 -7.26
N ALA A 533 -3.12 -7.95 -6.85
CA ALA A 533 -3.10 -9.20 -7.59
C ALA A 533 -2.91 -10.41 -6.69
N LEU A 534 -3.46 -11.54 -7.11
CA LEU A 534 -3.38 -12.81 -6.39
C LEU A 534 -2.98 -13.98 -7.31
N GLY A 535 -1.82 -14.57 -7.07
CA GLY A 535 -1.35 -15.77 -7.75
C GLY A 535 -1.80 -17.02 -7.02
N CYS A 536 -2.52 -17.91 -7.70
CA CYS A 536 -3.13 -19.09 -7.07
C CYS A 536 -2.42 -20.39 -7.49
N ILE A 537 -1.96 -21.17 -6.53
CA ILE A 537 -1.24 -22.44 -6.76
C ILE A 537 -2.10 -23.58 -6.21
N ALA A 538 -2.37 -24.60 -7.03
CA ALA A 538 -3.07 -25.81 -6.58
C ALA A 538 -2.16 -26.70 -5.73
N GLY A 539 -2.71 -27.30 -4.67
CA GLY A 539 -2.01 -28.18 -3.74
C GLY A 539 -1.58 -27.49 -2.44
N ASP A 540 -0.71 -28.16 -1.70
CA ASP A 540 -0.20 -27.70 -0.41
C ASP A 540 1.08 -26.85 -0.57
N PRO A 541 1.29 -25.85 0.31
CA PRO A 541 2.49 -25.02 0.29
C PRO A 541 3.76 -25.83 0.54
N PRO A 542 4.86 -25.54 -0.19
CA PRO A 542 6.14 -26.18 0.07
C PRO A 542 6.72 -25.63 1.38
N PHE A 543 6.91 -26.49 2.38
CA PHE A 543 7.56 -26.13 3.64
C PHE A 543 8.95 -26.75 3.78
N THR A 544 9.84 -26.02 4.42
CA THR A 544 11.07 -26.54 5.02
C THR A 544 10.74 -27.28 6.33
N GLY A 545 11.62 -28.18 6.79
CA GLY A 545 11.43 -29.01 7.99
C GLY A 545 10.92 -28.33 9.28
N PRO A 546 11.11 -27.02 9.52
CA PRO A 546 10.50 -26.30 10.65
C PRO A 546 9.20 -25.54 10.33
N GLY A 547 8.50 -25.85 9.24
CA GLY A 547 7.18 -25.26 8.91
C GLY A 547 7.25 -23.86 8.29
N LYS A 548 8.40 -23.45 7.75
CA LYS A 548 8.54 -22.19 6.98
C LYS A 548 8.45 -22.46 5.49
N LEU A 549 7.75 -21.58 4.77
CA LEU A 549 7.56 -21.65 3.33
C LEU A 549 8.91 -21.64 2.57
N ASP A 550 9.11 -22.58 1.65
CA ASP A 550 10.31 -22.69 0.83
C ASP A 550 10.22 -21.79 -0.41
N VAL A 551 10.60 -20.52 -0.23
CA VAL A 551 10.51 -19.49 -1.29
C VAL A 551 11.37 -19.82 -2.51
N ARG A 552 12.56 -20.39 -2.31
CA ARG A 552 13.45 -20.78 -3.41
C ARG A 552 12.82 -21.84 -4.30
N ARG A 553 12.10 -22.78 -3.70
CA ARG A 553 11.37 -23.79 -4.46
C ARG A 553 10.25 -23.18 -5.29
N ILE A 554 9.54 -22.20 -4.77
CA ILE A 554 8.47 -21.49 -5.50
C ILE A 554 9.05 -20.75 -6.72
N GLU A 555 10.17 -20.04 -6.54
CA GLU A 555 10.87 -19.34 -7.63
C GLU A 555 11.33 -20.29 -8.74
N GLN A 556 11.70 -21.53 -8.39
CA GLN A 556 12.11 -22.56 -9.35
C GLN A 556 10.92 -23.24 -10.04
N THR A 557 9.81 -23.46 -9.33
CA THR A 557 8.66 -24.23 -9.86
C THR A 557 7.63 -23.37 -10.57
N GLU A 558 7.49 -22.09 -10.22
CA GLU A 558 6.42 -21.21 -10.71
C GLU A 558 6.93 -19.85 -11.28
N PRO A 559 7.98 -19.81 -12.11
CA PRO A 559 8.61 -18.56 -12.55
C PRO A 559 7.68 -17.68 -13.40
N GLU A 560 6.87 -18.27 -14.29
CA GLU A 560 5.94 -17.53 -15.17
C GLU A 560 4.77 -16.90 -14.39
N LEU A 561 4.29 -17.59 -13.35
CA LEU A 561 3.26 -17.09 -12.46
C LEU A 561 3.76 -15.89 -11.66
N LEU A 562 5.00 -15.96 -11.15
CA LEU A 562 5.62 -14.85 -10.43
C LEU A 562 5.86 -13.64 -11.33
N LEU A 563 6.31 -13.84 -12.57
CA LEU A 563 6.45 -12.78 -13.56
C LEU A 563 5.12 -12.06 -13.84
N SER A 564 4.04 -12.82 -14.07
CA SER A 564 2.70 -12.23 -14.29
C SER A 564 2.10 -11.59 -13.03
N LEU A 565 2.47 -12.07 -11.85
CA LEU A 565 2.08 -11.46 -10.59
C LEU A 565 2.79 -10.11 -10.38
N ASP A 566 4.06 -10.00 -10.79
CA ASP A 566 4.83 -8.78 -10.65
C ASP A 566 4.55 -7.77 -11.79
N ASP A 567 4.18 -8.20 -13.00
CA ASP A 567 3.95 -7.33 -14.19
C ASP A 567 2.53 -7.46 -14.77
N GLU A 568 1.80 -6.36 -14.85
CA GLU A 568 0.44 -6.29 -15.41
C GLU A 568 0.34 -6.58 -16.91
N THR A 569 1.42 -6.39 -17.65
CA THR A 569 1.46 -6.64 -19.10
C THR A 569 1.52 -8.13 -19.43
N THR A 570 1.93 -8.96 -18.47
CA THR A 570 2.08 -10.39 -18.64
C THR A 570 0.84 -11.11 -18.09
N ARG A 571 0.16 -11.92 -18.91
CA ARG A 571 -1.05 -12.64 -18.51
C ARG A 571 -0.76 -14.11 -18.18
N HIS A 572 -1.21 -14.55 -17.01
CA HIS A 572 -1.17 -15.94 -16.59
C HIS A 572 -2.53 -16.38 -16.02
N GLU A 573 -3.03 -17.55 -16.43
CA GLU A 573 -4.40 -18.00 -16.13
C GLU A 573 -4.70 -18.22 -14.64
N ARG A 574 -3.66 -18.43 -13.82
CA ARG A 574 -3.74 -18.59 -12.37
C ARG A 574 -3.49 -17.29 -11.58
N VAL A 575 -3.38 -16.15 -12.25
CA VAL A 575 -3.23 -14.83 -11.62
C VAL A 575 -4.56 -14.08 -11.71
N ILE A 576 -5.14 -13.78 -10.55
CA ILE A 576 -6.34 -12.97 -10.41
C ILE A 576 -5.88 -11.52 -10.24
N ASN A 577 -6.08 -10.70 -11.28
CA ASN A 577 -5.89 -9.26 -11.16
C ASN A 577 -7.09 -8.66 -10.43
N LEU A 578 -6.83 -8.00 -9.31
CA LEU A 578 -7.86 -7.41 -8.48
C LEU A 578 -8.02 -5.95 -8.92
N PRO A 579 -9.25 -5.49 -9.23
CA PRO A 579 -9.48 -4.11 -9.57
C PRO A 579 -9.10 -3.23 -8.36
N ALA A 580 -8.44 -2.09 -8.61
CA ALA A 580 -8.14 -1.11 -7.57
C ALA A 580 -9.44 -0.76 -6.82
N SER A 581 -9.44 -0.82 -5.49
CA SER A 581 -10.58 -0.38 -4.71
C SER A 581 -10.60 1.14 -4.63
N VAL A 582 -11.78 1.70 -4.89
CA VAL A 582 -12.18 3.10 -4.91
C VAL A 582 -12.13 3.66 -3.47
N ASP A 583 -11.45 4.78 -3.22
CA ASP A 583 -11.59 5.50 -1.95
C ASP A 583 -13.02 6.00 -1.77
N VAL A 584 -13.71 5.48 -0.76
CA VAL A 584 -15.03 5.95 -0.31
C VAL A 584 -14.79 7.03 0.74
N GLY A 585 -14.38 8.23 0.31
CA GLY A 585 -14.12 9.35 1.21
C GLY A 585 -13.94 10.70 0.51
N ALA A 586 -13.43 10.70 -0.73
CA ALA A 586 -13.82 11.68 -1.72
C ALA A 586 -15.06 11.09 -2.41
N THR A 587 -16.20 11.76 -2.30
CA THR A 587 -17.45 11.35 -2.98
C THR A 587 -17.14 10.93 -4.42
N THR A 588 -17.24 9.63 -4.69
CA THR A 588 -17.00 8.97 -5.99
C THR A 588 -15.68 9.39 -6.66
N THR A 589 -14.62 8.59 -6.63
CA THR A 589 -13.43 8.78 -7.52
C THR A 589 -13.76 8.69 -9.02
N GLY A 590 -15.05 8.69 -9.38
CA GLY A 590 -15.56 8.59 -10.74
C GLY A 590 -14.95 7.41 -11.49
N GLU A 591 -14.59 6.34 -10.79
CA GLU A 591 -14.06 5.12 -11.42
C GLU A 591 -15.10 4.45 -12.32
N THR A 592 -16.38 4.67 -12.05
CA THR A 592 -17.49 4.30 -12.96
C THR A 592 -17.78 5.35 -14.03
N THR A 593 -17.19 6.55 -13.92
CA THR A 593 -17.59 7.74 -14.68
C THR A 593 -16.36 8.50 -15.16
N LEU A 594 -15.90 8.23 -16.39
CA LEU A 594 -14.68 8.84 -16.97
C LEU A 594 -13.40 8.53 -16.14
N PRO A 595 -13.10 7.24 -15.88
CA PRO A 595 -12.05 6.82 -14.95
C PRO A 595 -10.66 7.38 -15.30
N GLU A 596 -10.27 7.35 -16.57
CA GLU A 596 -8.97 7.87 -17.03
C GLU A 596 -8.87 9.38 -16.87
N LEU A 597 -9.95 10.10 -17.16
CA LEU A 597 -9.99 11.55 -17.02
C LEU A 597 -9.91 11.98 -15.56
N ASN A 598 -10.59 11.29 -14.65
CA ASN A 598 -10.52 11.61 -13.22
C ASN A 598 -9.14 11.33 -12.64
N ARG A 599 -8.46 10.28 -13.12
CA ARG A 599 -7.05 10.03 -12.77
C ARG A 599 -6.15 11.17 -13.25
N LEU A 600 -6.36 11.67 -14.47
CA LEU A 600 -5.61 12.80 -14.99
C LEU A 600 -5.88 14.09 -14.19
N ILE A 601 -7.14 14.39 -13.88
CA ILE A 601 -7.54 15.56 -13.08
C ILE A 601 -6.91 15.49 -11.69
N ALA A 602 -6.92 14.32 -11.04
CA ALA A 602 -6.27 14.11 -9.76
C ALA A 602 -4.74 14.25 -9.85
N ALA A 603 -4.11 13.72 -10.90
CA ALA A 603 -2.67 13.88 -11.13
C ALA A 603 -2.25 15.35 -11.35
N LEU A 604 -3.14 16.16 -11.92
CA LEU A 604 -2.95 17.61 -12.10
C LEU A 604 -3.31 18.44 -10.85
N GLY A 605 -3.81 17.81 -9.78
CA GLY A 605 -4.26 18.49 -8.56
C GLY A 605 -5.51 19.36 -8.77
N LEU A 606 -6.31 19.03 -9.79
CA LEU A 606 -7.56 19.72 -10.15
C LEU A 606 -8.82 19.00 -9.63
N ASP A 607 -8.66 17.95 -8.82
CA ASP A 607 -9.71 17.11 -8.22
C ASP A 607 -10.40 17.74 -7.01
N ALA A 608 -10.44 19.08 -6.95
CA ALA A 608 -11.10 19.79 -5.87
C ALA A 608 -12.63 19.61 -5.93
N SER A 609 -13.22 19.09 -4.86
CA SER A 609 -14.67 19.08 -4.66
C SER A 609 -15.12 20.34 -3.93
N TYR A 610 -16.09 21.05 -4.50
CA TYR A 610 -16.65 22.28 -3.94
C TYR A 610 -18.04 22.02 -3.36
N THR A 611 -18.28 22.52 -2.14
CA THR A 611 -19.52 22.28 -1.37
C THR A 611 -20.50 23.45 -1.46
N ARG A 612 -20.03 24.65 -1.81
CA ARG A 612 -20.86 25.85 -1.95
C ARG A 612 -20.26 26.82 -2.97
N GLY A 613 -21.10 27.60 -3.64
CA GLY A 613 -20.68 28.75 -4.46
C GLY A 613 -21.43 30.02 -4.02
N ASP A 614 -20.77 31.17 -4.11
CA ASP A 614 -21.28 32.48 -3.70
C ASP A 614 -20.57 33.61 -4.48
N GLY A 615 -21.28 34.24 -5.42
CA GLY A 615 -20.70 35.19 -6.37
C GLY A 615 -19.60 34.52 -7.20
N ASP A 616 -18.40 35.10 -7.20
CA ASP A 616 -17.24 34.55 -7.90
C ASP A 616 -16.46 33.53 -7.07
N LEU A 617 -16.96 33.15 -5.88
CA LEU A 617 -16.27 32.25 -4.97
C LEU A 617 -16.90 30.86 -4.94
N LEU A 618 -16.04 29.85 -4.91
CA LEU A 618 -16.37 28.47 -4.58
C LEU A 618 -15.77 28.13 -3.21
N TRP A 619 -16.44 27.28 -2.44
CA TRP A 619 -15.98 26.86 -1.12
C TRP A 619 -15.69 25.37 -1.13
N ARG A 620 -14.59 24.98 -0.49
CA ARG A 620 -14.22 23.59 -0.30
C ARG A 620 -13.75 23.33 1.11
N ASP A 621 -14.02 22.13 1.62
CA ASP A 621 -13.58 21.73 2.95
C ASP A 621 -12.21 21.07 2.87
N VAL A 622 -11.25 21.63 3.60
CA VAL A 622 -9.87 21.13 3.69
C VAL A 622 -9.56 20.88 5.15
N LYS A 623 -9.46 19.61 5.55
CA LYS A 623 -9.20 19.20 6.95
C LYS A 623 -10.22 19.75 7.95
N GLY A 624 -11.49 19.82 7.55
CA GLY A 624 -12.58 20.35 8.39
C GLY A 624 -12.66 21.87 8.42
N GLU A 625 -11.79 22.58 7.69
CA GLU A 625 -11.86 24.03 7.51
C GLU A 625 -12.46 24.36 6.14
N SER A 626 -13.50 25.18 6.11
CA SER A 626 -14.06 25.68 4.86
C SER A 626 -13.18 26.79 4.28
N ARG A 627 -12.76 26.63 3.02
CA ARG A 627 -11.87 27.56 2.31
C ARG A 627 -12.54 28.10 1.05
N ALA A 628 -12.53 29.42 0.90
CA ALA A 628 -12.95 30.09 -0.31
C ALA A 628 -11.85 30.03 -1.38
N THR A 629 -12.26 29.74 -2.62
CA THR A 629 -11.47 29.68 -3.84
C THR A 629 -12.15 30.57 -4.87
N LEU A 630 -11.39 31.48 -5.48
CA LEU A 630 -11.89 32.32 -6.57
C LEU A 630 -12.07 31.48 -7.85
N ASP A 631 -13.28 31.49 -8.43
CA ASP A 631 -13.56 30.84 -9.71
C ASP A 631 -13.14 31.74 -10.86
N LEU A 632 -11.95 31.46 -11.40
CA LEU A 632 -11.40 32.16 -12.57
C LEU A 632 -11.76 31.48 -13.91
N VAL A 633 -12.45 30.34 -13.87
CA VAL A 633 -12.76 29.54 -15.07
C VAL A 633 -14.24 29.67 -15.46
N GLY A 634 -15.13 29.94 -14.50
CA GLY A 634 -16.54 30.23 -14.73
C GLY A 634 -17.26 29.12 -15.49
N GLY A 635 -16.95 27.85 -15.18
CA GLY A 635 -17.48 26.70 -15.90
C GLY A 635 -17.17 26.69 -17.39
N TYR A 636 -15.93 27.03 -17.77
CA TYR A 636 -15.48 27.24 -19.16
C TYR A 636 -16.28 28.33 -19.90
N GLY A 637 -16.71 29.32 -19.12
CA GLY A 637 -17.53 30.46 -19.50
C GLY A 637 -18.99 30.15 -19.83
N SER A 638 -19.53 29.10 -19.23
CA SER A 638 -20.99 28.90 -19.14
C SER A 638 -21.60 29.67 -17.96
N ASN A 639 -20.83 29.96 -16.92
CA ASN A 639 -21.31 30.60 -15.71
C ASN A 639 -21.04 32.11 -15.71
N LEU A 640 -21.77 32.87 -16.55
CA LEU A 640 -21.57 34.33 -16.70
C LEU A 640 -22.12 35.16 -15.52
N LEU A 641 -23.02 34.59 -14.72
CA LEU A 641 -23.74 35.32 -13.67
C LEU A 641 -23.20 35.02 -12.26
N GLY A 642 -22.14 34.21 -12.15
CA GLY A 642 -21.58 33.74 -10.88
C GLY A 642 -22.46 32.70 -10.19
N HIS A 643 -22.08 32.34 -8.97
CA HIS A 643 -22.71 31.29 -8.17
C HIS A 643 -23.70 31.87 -7.15
N GLY A 644 -24.81 31.18 -6.88
CA GLY A 644 -25.66 31.47 -5.71
C GLY A 644 -26.39 32.82 -5.69
N ARG A 645 -26.53 33.50 -6.84
CA ARG A 645 -27.28 34.76 -7.01
C ARG A 645 -28.72 34.67 -6.44
N PRO A 646 -29.09 35.46 -5.43
CA PRO A 646 -30.40 35.34 -4.75
C PRO A 646 -31.62 35.61 -5.63
N ASP A 647 -31.47 36.45 -6.66
CA ASP A 647 -32.49 36.74 -7.66
C ASP A 647 -32.71 35.53 -8.58
N LEU A 648 -31.64 34.96 -9.13
CA LEU A 648 -31.72 33.79 -10.02
C LEU A 648 -32.19 32.53 -9.30
N LEU A 649 -31.70 32.30 -8.07
CA LEU A 649 -32.11 31.16 -7.26
C LEU A 649 -33.62 31.19 -6.96
N ARG A 650 -34.15 32.37 -6.68
CA ARG A 650 -35.58 32.55 -6.42
C ARG A 650 -36.41 32.18 -7.65
N GLU A 651 -36.08 32.74 -8.80
CA GLU A 651 -36.77 32.44 -10.06
C GLU A 651 -36.66 30.95 -10.41
N ALA A 652 -35.49 30.34 -10.24
CA ALA A 652 -35.29 28.90 -10.49
C ALA A 652 -36.12 28.02 -9.53
N VAL A 653 -36.18 28.37 -8.24
CA VAL A 653 -36.98 27.64 -7.24
C VAL A 653 -38.47 27.80 -7.52
N GLU A 654 -38.93 29.01 -7.85
CA GLU A 654 -40.33 29.26 -8.23
C GLU A 654 -40.68 28.47 -9.51
N ALA A 655 -39.81 28.48 -10.52
CA ALA A 655 -39.99 27.69 -11.73
C ALA A 655 -40.10 26.19 -11.42
N LEU A 656 -39.20 25.62 -10.60
CA LEU A 656 -39.25 24.20 -10.21
C LEU A 656 -40.54 23.80 -9.46
N GLN A 657 -41.24 24.75 -8.83
CA GLN A 657 -42.49 24.49 -8.14
C GLN A 657 -43.70 24.46 -9.07
N VAL A 658 -43.66 25.19 -10.18
CA VAL A 658 -44.84 25.43 -11.04
C VAL A 658 -44.70 24.85 -12.45
N VAL A 659 -43.47 24.68 -12.94
CA VAL A 659 -43.18 24.17 -14.28
C VAL A 659 -43.14 22.64 -14.24
N PRO A 660 -44.04 21.95 -14.95
CA PRO A 660 -44.00 20.50 -15.02
C PRO A 660 -42.81 20.02 -15.87
N MET A 661 -42.19 18.91 -15.48
CA MET A 661 -41.25 18.19 -16.35
C MET A 661 -42.04 17.50 -17.47
N LEU A 662 -41.87 17.94 -18.71
CA LEU A 662 -42.66 17.50 -19.86
C LEU A 662 -41.87 16.57 -20.78
N ASP A 663 -41.74 15.31 -20.36
CA ASP A 663 -41.14 14.22 -21.16
C ASP A 663 -42.14 13.62 -22.17
N GLN A 664 -43.43 13.95 -22.04
CA GLN A 664 -44.48 13.59 -22.97
C GLN A 664 -44.64 14.61 -24.11
N PHE A 665 -45.16 14.17 -25.26
CA PHE A 665 -45.43 15.05 -26.41
C PHE A 665 -46.54 16.04 -26.08
N SER A 666 -46.18 17.20 -25.55
CA SER A 666 -47.09 18.23 -25.03
C SER A 666 -46.58 19.62 -25.38
N ARG A 667 -47.48 20.60 -25.31
CA ARG A 667 -47.13 22.01 -25.53
C ARG A 667 -46.22 22.52 -24.39
N ARG A 668 -45.17 23.26 -24.75
CA ARG A 668 -44.13 23.75 -23.83
C ARG A 668 -44.04 25.27 -23.88
N ASP A 669 -44.86 25.95 -23.06
CA ASP A 669 -45.02 27.41 -23.15
C ASP A 669 -43.73 28.19 -22.84
N SER A 670 -42.93 27.75 -21.85
CA SER A 670 -41.64 28.39 -21.53
C SER A 670 -40.65 28.32 -22.69
N ALA A 671 -40.54 27.15 -23.33
CA ALA A 671 -39.70 26.94 -24.51
C ALA A 671 -40.16 27.82 -25.68
N ILE A 672 -41.48 27.91 -25.92
CA ILE A 672 -42.06 28.81 -26.93
C ILE A 672 -41.68 30.27 -26.63
N LEU A 673 -41.87 30.73 -25.39
CA LEU A 673 -41.56 32.10 -24.99
C LEU A 673 -40.07 32.43 -25.18
N LEU A 674 -39.17 31.52 -24.81
CA LEU A 674 -37.74 31.69 -25.01
C LEU A 674 -37.40 31.74 -26.50
N SER A 675 -37.93 30.83 -27.30
CA SER A 675 -37.76 30.81 -28.75
C SER A 675 -38.24 32.12 -29.39
N GLU A 676 -39.41 32.64 -29.01
CA GLU A 676 -39.94 33.92 -29.50
C GLU A 676 -39.04 35.10 -29.13
N ARG A 677 -38.49 35.12 -27.91
CA ARG A 677 -37.55 36.17 -27.48
C ARG A 677 -36.23 36.10 -28.25
N LEU A 678 -35.68 34.90 -28.43
CA LEU A 678 -34.43 34.71 -29.17
C LEU A 678 -34.57 35.08 -30.64
N THR A 679 -35.62 34.61 -31.32
CA THR A 679 -35.83 34.92 -32.74
C THR A 679 -36.12 36.40 -32.96
N LYS A 680 -36.88 37.05 -32.06
CA LYS A 680 -37.07 38.50 -32.08
C LYS A 680 -35.74 39.24 -31.95
N TRP A 681 -34.91 38.87 -30.96
CA TRP A 681 -33.63 39.51 -30.74
C TRP A 681 -32.68 39.34 -31.93
N TRP A 682 -32.60 38.12 -32.48
CA TRP A 682 -31.80 37.86 -33.68
C TRP A 682 -32.31 38.63 -34.90
N ARG A 683 -33.62 38.72 -35.09
CA ARG A 683 -34.23 39.52 -36.16
C ARG A 683 -33.84 40.99 -36.06
N GLU A 684 -33.84 41.56 -34.86
CA GLU A 684 -33.42 42.96 -34.64
C GLU A 684 -31.94 43.15 -34.99
N LEU A 685 -31.09 42.17 -34.66
CA LEU A 685 -29.64 42.22 -34.91
C LEU A 685 -29.25 42.01 -36.38
N THR A 686 -29.86 41.03 -37.06
CA THR A 686 -29.42 40.59 -38.40
C THR A 686 -30.39 40.96 -39.53
N GLN A 687 -31.56 41.51 -39.19
CA GLN A 687 -32.63 41.88 -40.13
C GLN A 687 -33.17 40.69 -40.95
N ARG A 688 -33.07 39.46 -40.41
CA ARG A 688 -33.61 38.22 -41.02
C ARG A 688 -34.48 37.47 -40.02
N ASP A 689 -35.53 36.80 -40.50
CA ASP A 689 -36.41 35.98 -39.67
C ASP A 689 -35.83 34.57 -39.45
N TYR A 690 -35.96 34.06 -38.23
CA TYR A 690 -35.44 32.75 -37.84
C TYR A 690 -36.50 31.92 -37.11
N LEU A 691 -36.38 30.61 -37.25
CA LEU A 691 -37.00 29.61 -36.40
C LEU A 691 -35.97 29.10 -35.39
N CYS A 692 -36.42 28.83 -34.17
CA CYS A 692 -35.56 28.38 -33.08
C CYS A 692 -35.89 26.93 -32.72
N LEU A 693 -34.85 26.10 -32.69
CA LEU A 693 -34.89 24.76 -32.13
C LEU A 693 -34.03 24.74 -30.86
N LEU A 694 -34.60 24.29 -29.75
CA LEU A 694 -33.91 24.21 -28.46
C LEU A 694 -33.38 22.80 -28.23
N HIS A 695 -32.19 22.70 -27.65
CA HIS A 695 -31.50 21.44 -27.36
C HIS A 695 -30.86 21.49 -25.98
N SER A 696 -30.37 20.35 -25.49
CA SER A 696 -29.77 20.23 -24.15
C SER A 696 -28.25 20.49 -24.18
N THR A 697 -27.60 20.36 -25.34
CA THR A 697 -26.14 20.60 -25.48
C THR A 697 -25.77 21.33 -26.76
N GLY A 698 -24.63 22.02 -26.77
CA GLY A 698 -24.12 22.68 -27.98
C GLY A 698 -23.85 21.71 -29.14
N ALA A 699 -23.41 20.48 -28.83
CA ALA A 699 -23.16 19.46 -29.85
C ALA A 699 -24.46 19.04 -30.57
N GLU A 700 -25.60 18.99 -29.87
CA GLU A 700 -26.90 18.74 -30.49
C GLU A 700 -27.33 19.88 -31.43
N ALA A 701 -26.99 21.13 -31.10
CA ALA A 701 -27.25 22.28 -31.97
C ALA A 701 -26.43 22.19 -33.27
N VAL A 702 -25.14 21.86 -33.15
CA VAL A 702 -24.26 21.60 -34.31
C VAL A 702 -24.82 20.46 -35.16
N GLU A 703 -25.17 19.33 -34.55
CA GLU A 703 -25.75 18.20 -35.27
C GLU A 703 -27.06 18.54 -35.95
N THR A 704 -27.92 19.32 -35.31
CA THR A 704 -29.21 19.74 -35.89
C THR A 704 -28.99 20.63 -37.11
N ALA A 705 -28.05 21.59 -37.04
CA ALA A 705 -27.70 22.45 -38.16
C ALA A 705 -27.13 21.66 -39.34
N ILE A 706 -26.25 20.68 -39.09
CA ILE A 706 -25.71 19.81 -40.15
C ILE A 706 -26.79 18.88 -40.72
N LYS A 707 -27.62 18.26 -39.87
CA LYS A 707 -28.74 17.41 -40.31
C LYS A 707 -29.69 18.21 -41.19
N HIS A 708 -30.02 19.43 -40.78
CA HIS A 708 -30.87 20.34 -41.55
C HIS A 708 -30.23 20.75 -42.88
N SER A 709 -28.93 21.07 -42.89
CA SER A 709 -28.25 21.48 -44.13
C SER A 709 -28.18 20.35 -45.16
N VAL A 710 -27.95 19.11 -44.71
CA VAL A 710 -27.99 17.92 -45.56
C VAL A 710 -29.41 17.58 -46.00
N TYR A 711 -30.40 17.69 -45.10
CA TYR A 711 -31.82 17.58 -45.44
C TYR A 711 -32.17 18.58 -46.55
N ARG A 712 -31.77 19.84 -46.42
CA ARG A 712 -31.97 20.88 -47.42
C ARG A 712 -31.26 20.54 -48.74
N TRP A 713 -30.03 20.05 -48.70
CA TRP A 713 -29.29 19.63 -49.90
C TRP A 713 -30.06 18.53 -50.65
N ARG A 714 -30.53 17.50 -49.93
CA ARG A 714 -31.33 16.40 -50.50
C ARG A 714 -32.70 16.87 -50.99
N SER A 715 -33.39 17.72 -50.24
CA SER A 715 -34.70 18.26 -50.60
C SER A 715 -34.63 19.17 -51.83
N ARG A 716 -33.57 19.97 -51.96
CA ARG A 716 -33.31 20.78 -53.17
C ARG A 716 -33.11 19.90 -54.39
N LEU A 717 -32.37 18.80 -54.24
CA LEU A 717 -32.11 17.84 -55.30
C LEU A 717 -33.38 17.06 -55.70
N ALA A 718 -34.16 16.60 -54.72
CA ALA A 718 -35.43 15.91 -54.95
C ALA A 718 -36.44 16.82 -55.64
N ARG A 719 -36.56 18.08 -55.19
CA ARG A 719 -37.42 19.09 -55.82
C ARG A 719 -36.99 19.39 -57.25
N TRP A 720 -35.70 19.60 -57.48
CA TRP A 720 -35.16 19.83 -58.81
C TRP A 720 -35.40 18.63 -59.75
N THR A 721 -35.27 17.41 -59.23
CA THR A 721 -35.56 16.17 -59.96
C THR A 721 -37.03 16.10 -60.37
N GLU A 722 -37.93 16.41 -59.43
CA GLU A 722 -39.38 16.40 -59.68
C GLU A 722 -39.82 17.51 -60.64
N GLU A 723 -39.32 18.74 -60.46
CA GLU A 723 -39.54 19.85 -61.38
C GLU A 723 -39.06 19.50 -62.80
N THR A 724 -37.89 18.87 -62.93
CA THR A 724 -37.37 18.41 -64.23
C THR A 724 -38.30 17.35 -64.84
N ARG A 725 -38.81 16.39 -64.05
CA ARG A 725 -39.78 15.40 -64.53
C ARG A 725 -41.08 16.05 -64.99
N GLN A 726 -41.58 17.03 -64.24
CA GLN A 726 -42.82 17.75 -64.59
C GLN A 726 -42.66 18.62 -65.83
N GLN A 727 -41.52 19.31 -65.99
CA GLN A 727 -41.22 20.15 -67.14
C GLN A 727 -41.07 19.34 -68.44
N VAL A 728 -40.43 18.17 -68.37
CA VAL A 728 -40.25 17.30 -69.54
C VAL A 728 -41.50 16.46 -69.82
N GLY A 729 -42.17 15.98 -68.77
CA GLY A 729 -43.34 15.12 -68.87
C GLY A 729 -43.13 13.94 -69.81
N ASN A 730 -44.12 13.69 -70.68
CA ASN A 730 -44.04 12.65 -71.71
C ASN A 730 -43.43 13.15 -73.04
N ALA A 731 -42.88 14.38 -73.09
CA ALA A 731 -42.40 14.97 -74.34
C ALA A 731 -41.06 14.38 -74.82
N ALA A 732 -40.22 13.86 -73.90
CA ALA A 732 -38.93 13.23 -74.22
C ALA A 732 -38.55 12.14 -73.18
N PRO A 733 -39.28 11.02 -73.12
CA PRO A 733 -39.15 10.03 -72.04
C PRO A 733 -37.78 9.31 -72.03
N ASP A 734 -37.22 9.01 -73.20
CA ASP A 734 -35.92 8.34 -73.30
C ASP A 734 -34.78 9.24 -72.83
N LEU A 735 -34.82 10.53 -73.21
CA LEU A 735 -33.82 11.52 -72.82
C LEU A 735 -33.93 11.84 -71.33
N LEU A 736 -35.15 11.93 -70.79
CA LEU A 736 -35.39 12.05 -69.36
C LEU A 736 -34.79 10.86 -68.60
N THR A 737 -35.03 9.63 -69.06
CA THR A 737 -34.49 8.41 -68.43
C THR A 737 -32.96 8.40 -68.44
N GLN A 738 -32.35 8.78 -69.56
CA GLN A 738 -30.89 8.89 -69.67
C GLN A 738 -30.32 9.93 -68.69
N CYS A 739 -30.91 11.13 -68.62
CA CYS A 739 -30.49 12.15 -67.66
C CYS A 739 -30.68 11.69 -66.21
N MET A 740 -31.82 11.07 -65.88
CA MET A 740 -32.11 10.61 -64.52
C MET A 740 -31.16 9.50 -64.09
N GLU A 741 -30.84 8.54 -64.96
CA GLU A 741 -29.91 7.46 -64.64
C GLU A 741 -28.46 7.97 -64.49
N HIS A 742 -28.02 8.89 -65.36
CA HIS A 742 -26.73 9.56 -65.19
C HIS A 742 -26.67 10.31 -63.86
N ASN A 743 -27.64 11.18 -63.58
CA ASN A 743 -27.69 11.97 -62.36
C ASN A 743 -27.71 11.07 -61.14
N ARG A 744 -28.54 10.01 -61.15
CA ARG A 744 -28.63 9.04 -60.07
C ARG A 744 -27.27 8.42 -59.77
N ARG A 745 -26.49 8.02 -60.77
CA ARG A 745 -25.14 7.48 -60.57
C ARG A 745 -24.18 8.51 -59.97
N VAL A 746 -24.17 9.74 -60.49
CA VAL A 746 -23.34 10.83 -59.96
C VAL A 746 -23.71 11.15 -58.50
N ILE A 747 -25.01 11.15 -58.18
CA ILE A 747 -25.53 11.46 -56.85
C ILE A 747 -25.32 10.30 -55.87
N GLU A 748 -25.58 9.04 -56.26
CA GLU A 748 -25.37 7.86 -55.41
C GLU A 748 -23.89 7.68 -55.04
N GLN A 749 -22.98 8.13 -55.91
CA GLN A 749 -21.54 8.16 -55.65
C GLN A 749 -21.09 9.40 -54.86
N CYS A 750 -21.96 10.41 -54.72
CA CYS A 750 -21.68 11.64 -53.99
C CYS A 750 -22.22 11.56 -52.56
N VAL A 751 -21.33 11.75 -51.59
CA VAL A 751 -21.71 11.92 -50.19
C VAL A 751 -21.55 13.40 -49.82
N PRO A 752 -22.62 14.08 -49.34
CA PRO A 752 -22.59 15.53 -49.08
C PRO A 752 -21.47 15.94 -48.14
N ILE A 753 -20.84 17.07 -48.45
CA ILE A 753 -19.61 17.53 -47.79
C ILE A 753 -19.89 18.79 -46.97
N ILE A 754 -19.41 18.82 -45.74
CA ILE A 754 -19.42 19.99 -44.88
C ILE A 754 -18.05 20.65 -44.94
N VAL A 755 -18.01 21.96 -45.12
CA VAL A 755 -16.77 22.74 -45.02
C VAL A 755 -16.58 23.17 -43.58
N ALA A 756 -15.42 22.91 -43.00
CA ALA A 756 -15.05 23.34 -41.64
C ALA A 756 -13.65 23.97 -41.66
N MET A 757 -13.34 24.76 -40.65
CA MET A 757 -12.01 25.39 -40.53
C MET A 757 -11.02 24.43 -39.88
N GLU A 758 -9.77 24.40 -40.32
CA GLU A 758 -8.72 23.73 -39.55
C GLU A 758 -8.63 24.30 -38.13
N ARG A 759 -8.28 23.44 -37.18
CA ARG A 759 -8.17 23.76 -35.75
C ARG A 759 -9.50 24.15 -35.08
N SER A 760 -10.65 23.87 -35.67
CA SER A 760 -11.96 24.18 -35.09
C SER A 760 -12.43 23.15 -34.07
N TYR A 761 -13.32 23.56 -33.15
CA TYR A 761 -13.96 22.67 -32.17
C TYR A 761 -15.46 22.91 -32.07
N HIS A 762 -16.25 21.89 -32.42
CA HIS A 762 -17.72 21.95 -32.43
C HIS A 762 -18.39 20.91 -31.51
N GLY A 763 -17.60 20.05 -30.86
CA GLY A 763 -18.09 19.09 -29.87
C GLY A 763 -17.53 17.69 -30.07
N LYS A 764 -17.98 16.76 -29.21
CA LYS A 764 -17.44 15.38 -29.14
C LYS A 764 -18.44 14.29 -29.52
N THR A 765 -19.68 14.64 -29.88
CA THR A 765 -20.65 13.65 -30.40
C THR A 765 -20.26 13.23 -31.82
N ALA A 766 -20.74 12.09 -32.32
CA ALA A 766 -20.32 11.57 -33.62
C ALA A 766 -20.55 12.57 -34.78
N GLY A 767 -21.64 13.35 -34.76
CA GLY A 767 -21.90 14.34 -35.79
C GLY A 767 -21.07 15.63 -35.64
N ALA A 768 -20.99 16.18 -34.42
CA ALA A 768 -20.25 17.41 -34.16
C ALA A 768 -18.72 17.20 -34.17
N GLY A 769 -18.26 16.02 -33.75
CA GLY A 769 -16.87 15.60 -33.79
C GLY A 769 -16.35 15.43 -35.22
N ALA A 770 -17.21 15.05 -36.18
CA ALA A 770 -16.81 14.94 -37.58
C ALA A 770 -16.34 16.27 -38.19
N VAL A 771 -16.89 17.40 -37.72
CA VAL A 771 -16.50 18.75 -38.16
C VAL A 771 -15.47 19.42 -37.22
N THR A 772 -14.95 18.70 -36.22
CA THR A 772 -13.94 19.19 -35.28
C THR A 772 -12.54 18.74 -35.70
N ASP A 773 -11.59 19.68 -35.77
CA ASP A 773 -10.18 19.42 -36.10
C ASP A 773 -9.29 19.80 -34.91
N SER A 774 -9.13 18.90 -33.94
CA SER A 774 -8.28 19.17 -32.76
C SER A 774 -6.81 18.84 -33.03
N SER A 775 -5.87 19.64 -32.52
CA SER A 775 -4.42 19.45 -32.69
C SER A 775 -3.79 18.25 -31.96
N ASP A 776 -4.59 17.32 -31.46
CA ASP A 776 -4.15 16.11 -30.77
C ASP A 776 -4.04 14.94 -31.76
N PRO A 777 -2.82 14.45 -32.08
CA PRO A 777 -2.62 13.31 -32.97
C PRO A 777 -3.17 11.99 -32.41
N ALA A 778 -3.37 11.88 -31.09
CA ALA A 778 -3.88 10.69 -30.41
C ALA A 778 -5.40 10.78 -30.14
N GLY A 779 -5.98 11.98 -30.13
CA GLY A 779 -7.40 12.24 -29.82
C GLY A 779 -8.41 11.86 -30.92
N ASN A 780 -7.92 11.43 -32.09
CA ASN A 780 -8.76 11.00 -33.23
C ASN A 780 -9.21 9.53 -33.17
N SER A 781 -9.01 8.84 -32.04
CA SER A 781 -9.25 7.39 -31.90
C SER A 781 -10.73 6.98 -31.77
N GLY A 782 -11.66 7.75 -32.37
CA GLY A 782 -13.10 7.52 -32.21
C GLY A 782 -13.96 7.91 -33.41
N HIS A 783 -13.40 8.02 -34.62
CA HIS A 783 -14.21 8.24 -35.83
C HIS A 783 -15.11 7.02 -36.11
N VAL A 784 -16.27 6.99 -35.46
CA VAL A 784 -17.47 6.40 -36.09
C VAL A 784 -17.66 7.20 -37.37
N GLN A 785 -17.72 6.55 -38.54
CA GLN A 785 -17.94 7.22 -39.83
C GLN A 785 -19.04 8.29 -39.69
N GLY A 786 -18.62 9.56 -39.69
CA GLY A 786 -19.48 10.72 -39.53
C GLY A 786 -19.81 11.36 -40.87
N TRP A 787 -19.95 12.69 -40.87
CA TRP A 787 -20.12 13.48 -42.09
C TRP A 787 -18.82 13.53 -42.90
N ASN A 788 -18.93 13.69 -44.22
CA ASN A 788 -17.75 14.03 -45.02
C ASN A 788 -17.41 15.50 -44.78
N VAL A 789 -16.17 15.77 -44.40
CA VAL A 789 -15.75 17.12 -44.05
C VAL A 789 -14.52 17.52 -44.85
N ARG A 790 -14.58 18.72 -45.42
CA ARG A 790 -13.42 19.40 -45.98
C ARG A 790 -12.94 20.45 -45.00
N PHE A 791 -11.80 20.16 -44.36
CA PHE A 791 -11.10 21.16 -43.55
C PHE A 791 -10.34 22.13 -44.45
N VAL A 792 -10.52 23.42 -44.16
CA VAL A 792 -9.89 24.54 -44.88
C VAL A 792 -8.74 25.09 -44.06
N SER A 793 -7.56 25.15 -44.68
CA SER A 793 -6.37 25.51 -43.95
C SER A 793 -6.34 26.93 -43.44
N ARG A 794 -5.78 27.08 -42.24
CA ARG A 794 -5.53 28.38 -41.63
C ARG A 794 -4.56 29.26 -42.43
N GLN A 795 -3.69 28.69 -43.28
CA GLN A 795 -2.90 29.53 -44.21
C GLN A 795 -3.73 29.97 -45.43
N ALA A 796 -4.69 29.14 -45.85
CA ALA A 796 -5.67 29.52 -46.85
C ALA A 796 -6.61 30.64 -46.34
N THR A 797 -6.66 30.89 -45.02
CA THR A 797 -7.39 32.02 -44.43
C THR A 797 -6.83 33.41 -44.73
N LEU A 798 -5.75 33.51 -45.48
CA LEU A 798 -5.19 34.79 -45.91
C LEU A 798 -5.88 35.34 -47.18
N ASP A 799 -6.51 34.48 -47.99
CA ASP A 799 -7.30 34.87 -49.18
C ASP A 799 -8.62 34.09 -49.27
N PRO A 800 -9.70 34.60 -48.66
CA PRO A 800 -11.01 33.94 -48.66
C PRO A 800 -11.63 33.71 -50.04
N ARG A 801 -11.40 34.62 -51.00
CA ARG A 801 -12.02 34.50 -52.33
C ARG A 801 -11.44 33.34 -53.10
N ARG A 802 -10.12 33.26 -53.16
CA ARG A 802 -9.41 32.18 -53.86
C ARG A 802 -9.73 30.80 -53.28
N THR A 803 -9.90 30.74 -51.96
CA THR A 803 -10.26 29.49 -51.28
C THR A 803 -11.68 29.04 -51.63
N ILE A 804 -12.64 29.96 -51.69
CA ILE A 804 -14.01 29.65 -52.12
C ILE A 804 -14.08 29.21 -53.58
N GLU A 805 -13.32 29.86 -54.47
CA GLU A 805 -13.19 29.43 -55.86
C GLU A 805 -12.65 27.99 -55.95
N SER A 806 -11.57 27.70 -55.21
CA SER A 806 -11.01 26.34 -55.15
C SER A 806 -12.02 25.31 -54.63
N LEU A 807 -12.78 25.62 -53.57
CA LEU A 807 -13.78 24.69 -53.02
C LEU A 807 -14.94 24.46 -53.99
N ARG A 808 -15.35 25.50 -54.73
CA ARG A 808 -16.38 25.37 -55.77
C ARG A 808 -15.91 24.46 -56.89
N GLU A 809 -14.67 24.62 -57.35
CA GLU A 809 -14.08 23.78 -58.40
C GLU A 809 -13.87 22.33 -57.93
N GLU A 810 -13.33 22.14 -56.71
CA GLU A 810 -13.04 20.82 -56.13
C GLU A 810 -14.30 19.96 -55.96
N PHE A 811 -15.43 20.58 -55.57
CA PHE A 811 -16.67 19.89 -55.23
C PHE A 811 -17.83 20.17 -56.19
N GLN A 812 -17.51 20.58 -57.42
CA GLN A 812 -18.49 20.70 -58.50
C GLN A 812 -18.89 19.31 -59.01
N LEU A 813 -20.20 19.07 -59.07
CA LEU A 813 -20.78 17.93 -59.74
C LEU A 813 -21.34 18.39 -61.07
N THR A 814 -21.21 17.58 -62.11
CA THR A 814 -21.89 17.80 -63.39
C THR A 814 -23.12 16.91 -63.45
N LEU A 815 -24.31 17.52 -63.47
CA LEU A 815 -25.57 16.82 -63.69
C LEU A 815 -26.09 17.12 -65.10
N TRP A 816 -26.92 16.23 -65.63
CA TRP A 816 -27.56 16.37 -66.93
C TRP A 816 -29.00 16.87 -66.78
N ARG A 817 -29.35 17.90 -67.55
CA ARG A 817 -30.71 18.44 -67.63
C ARG A 817 -31.23 18.35 -69.07
N PRO A 818 -32.41 17.77 -69.30
CA PRO A 818 -33.12 17.91 -70.56
C PRO A 818 -33.51 19.37 -70.77
N VAL A 819 -33.19 19.94 -71.93
CA VAL A 819 -33.68 21.25 -72.34
C VAL A 819 -34.31 21.19 -73.71
N HIS A 820 -35.35 21.99 -73.90
CA HIS A 820 -35.98 22.17 -75.20
C HIS A 820 -35.51 23.51 -75.78
N ALA A 821 -34.68 23.46 -76.82
CA ALA A 821 -34.14 24.63 -77.50
C ALA A 821 -34.23 24.44 -79.02
N ASN A 822 -34.63 25.47 -79.76
CA ASN A 822 -34.82 25.42 -81.22
C ASN A 822 -35.71 24.25 -81.69
N SER A 823 -36.80 23.98 -80.94
CA SER A 823 -37.76 22.89 -81.22
C SER A 823 -37.17 21.47 -81.12
N VAL A 824 -36.03 21.30 -80.45
CA VAL A 824 -35.37 20.00 -80.25
C VAL A 824 -35.00 19.82 -78.78
N TRP A 825 -35.18 18.59 -78.26
CA TRP A 825 -34.69 18.21 -76.94
C TRP A 825 -33.22 17.83 -77.00
N ARG A 826 -32.41 18.41 -76.11
CA ARG A 826 -30.99 18.09 -75.95
C ARG A 826 -30.62 18.00 -74.47
N ILE A 827 -29.50 17.35 -74.19
CA ILE A 827 -28.90 17.31 -72.86
C ILE A 827 -28.03 18.56 -72.70
N GLU A 828 -28.24 19.29 -71.61
CA GLU A 828 -27.31 20.31 -71.13
C GLU A 828 -26.67 19.85 -69.82
N GLU A 829 -25.37 20.12 -69.68
CA GLU A 829 -24.67 19.95 -68.41
C GLU A 829 -24.96 21.12 -67.50
N ILE A 830 -25.29 20.83 -66.25
CA ILE A 830 -25.49 21.81 -65.19
C ILE A 830 -24.49 21.57 -64.08
N ALA A 831 -23.93 22.66 -63.56
CA ALA A 831 -23.10 22.61 -62.36
C ALA A 831 -23.99 22.47 -61.13
N TRP A 832 -23.68 21.47 -60.31
CA TRP A 832 -24.22 21.27 -58.97
C TRP A 832 -23.06 21.22 -57.97
N THR A 833 -23.35 21.29 -56.68
CA THR A 833 -22.31 21.22 -55.64
C THR A 833 -22.52 20.03 -54.72
N ALA A 834 -21.44 19.32 -54.39
CA ALA A 834 -21.44 18.31 -53.33
C ALA A 834 -21.45 18.93 -51.92
N LEU A 835 -21.22 20.24 -51.82
CA LEU A 835 -21.19 20.95 -50.55
C LEU A 835 -22.60 21.15 -50.00
N ALA A 836 -22.81 20.82 -48.72
CA ALA A 836 -24.09 20.96 -48.03
C ALA A 836 -24.15 22.20 -47.12
N ALA A 837 -23.04 22.56 -46.47
CA ALA A 837 -22.91 23.77 -45.65
C ALA A 837 -21.43 24.09 -45.36
N ALA A 838 -21.18 25.29 -44.83
CA ALA A 838 -19.94 25.66 -44.18
C ALA A 838 -20.20 25.99 -42.71
N ILE A 839 -19.40 25.46 -41.77
CA ILE A 839 -19.46 25.77 -40.35
C ILE A 839 -18.19 26.50 -39.90
N VAL A 840 -18.36 27.55 -39.11
CA VAL A 840 -17.27 28.38 -38.62
C VAL A 840 -17.49 28.86 -37.19
N GLU A 841 -16.43 28.91 -36.42
CA GLU A 841 -16.36 29.68 -35.17
C GLU A 841 -15.94 31.12 -35.52
N PRO A 842 -16.74 32.16 -35.19
CA PRO A 842 -16.29 33.54 -35.35
C PRO A 842 -15.04 33.85 -34.51
N ILE A 843 -14.90 33.17 -33.37
CA ILE A 843 -13.71 33.18 -32.53
C ILE A 843 -13.39 31.72 -32.18
N GLN A 844 -12.30 31.18 -32.73
CA GLN A 844 -11.88 29.80 -32.48
C GLN A 844 -11.41 29.65 -31.04
N GLY A 845 -12.11 28.85 -30.23
CA GLY A 845 -11.80 28.67 -28.82
C GLY A 845 -10.57 27.80 -28.61
N GLU A 846 -10.75 26.50 -28.80
CA GLU A 846 -9.70 25.47 -28.61
C GLU A 846 -8.60 25.53 -29.69
N GLY A 847 -8.87 26.21 -30.81
CA GLY A 847 -7.93 26.42 -31.92
C GLY A 847 -6.82 27.45 -31.66
N GLY A 848 -6.85 28.13 -30.50
CA GLY A 848 -5.85 29.12 -30.09
C GLY A 848 -6.38 30.49 -29.64
N ILE A 849 -7.69 30.64 -29.41
CA ILE A 849 -8.36 31.92 -29.06
C ILE A 849 -8.09 32.98 -30.12
N GLU A 850 -8.61 32.75 -31.32
CA GLU A 850 -8.36 33.63 -32.47
C GLU A 850 -9.64 34.04 -33.19
N GLU A 851 -9.76 35.32 -33.49
CA GLU A 851 -10.88 35.85 -34.26
C GLU A 851 -10.72 35.54 -35.74
N LEU A 852 -11.78 35.03 -36.36
CA LEU A 852 -11.84 34.89 -37.80
C LEU A 852 -12.01 36.30 -38.41
N PRO A 853 -11.20 36.69 -39.42
CA PRO A 853 -11.33 38.01 -40.02
C PRO A 853 -12.75 38.23 -40.57
N GLU A 854 -13.33 39.40 -40.35
CA GLU A 854 -14.72 39.70 -40.76
C GLU A 854 -14.99 39.44 -42.26
N ALA A 855 -13.98 39.68 -43.10
CA ALA A 855 -14.03 39.40 -44.54
C ALA A 855 -14.33 37.92 -44.86
N TRP A 856 -13.93 36.97 -44.01
CA TRP A 856 -14.21 35.55 -44.20
C TRP A 856 -15.69 35.22 -44.09
N LEU A 857 -16.37 35.75 -43.08
CA LEU A 857 -17.78 35.45 -42.83
C LEU A 857 -18.67 35.93 -43.99
N ALA A 858 -18.43 37.15 -44.47
CA ALA A 858 -19.12 37.69 -45.64
C ALA A 858 -18.76 36.93 -46.93
N THR A 859 -17.49 36.51 -47.07
CA THR A 859 -17.04 35.79 -48.27
C THR A 859 -17.61 34.38 -48.29
N LEU A 860 -17.73 33.68 -47.16
CA LEU A 860 -18.32 32.32 -47.08
C LEU A 860 -19.76 32.25 -47.58
N GLN A 861 -20.56 33.30 -47.42
CA GLN A 861 -21.90 33.36 -48.02
C GLN A 861 -21.85 33.28 -49.56
N GLN A 862 -20.74 33.70 -50.17
CA GLN A 862 -20.52 33.56 -51.60
C GLN A 862 -20.30 32.11 -52.00
N LEU A 863 -20.00 31.15 -51.11
CA LEU A 863 -19.82 29.74 -51.47
C LEU A 863 -21.10 29.13 -52.11
N GLY A 864 -22.27 29.73 -51.88
CA GLY A 864 -23.54 29.27 -52.44
C GLY A 864 -24.19 28.12 -51.66
N VAL A 865 -23.62 27.81 -50.49
CA VAL A 865 -24.17 26.89 -49.50
C VAL A 865 -24.46 27.65 -48.21
N PRO A 866 -25.36 27.14 -47.36
CA PRO A 866 -25.64 27.78 -46.10
C PRO A 866 -24.44 27.89 -45.17
N VAL A 867 -24.35 29.00 -44.44
CA VAL A 867 -23.29 29.25 -43.45
C VAL A 867 -23.82 29.09 -42.02
N ILE A 868 -23.12 28.28 -41.24
CA ILE A 868 -23.38 28.01 -39.83
C ILE A 868 -22.36 28.78 -38.98
N ALA A 869 -22.83 29.78 -38.24
CA ALA A 869 -22.02 30.45 -37.23
C ALA A 869 -22.17 29.72 -35.89
N ASP A 870 -21.09 29.05 -35.48
CA ASP A 870 -20.99 28.47 -34.16
C ASP A 870 -20.60 29.54 -33.13
N GLU A 871 -21.61 30.07 -32.45
CA GLU A 871 -21.45 31.03 -31.35
C GLU A 871 -21.73 30.43 -29.98
N ILE A 872 -21.68 29.09 -29.86
CA ILE A 872 -21.92 28.39 -28.61
C ILE A 872 -20.98 28.91 -27.51
N GLN A 873 -19.74 29.20 -27.88
CA GLN A 873 -18.73 29.74 -26.97
C GLN A 873 -18.72 31.27 -26.91
N CYS A 874 -18.64 31.96 -28.05
CA CYS A 874 -18.33 33.40 -28.11
C CYS A 874 -19.56 34.32 -28.15
N GLY A 875 -20.75 33.77 -28.39
CA GLY A 875 -21.99 34.52 -28.50
C GLY A 875 -22.54 35.02 -27.16
N LEU A 876 -23.72 35.64 -27.22
CA LEU A 876 -24.47 36.11 -26.05
C LEU A 876 -23.66 37.00 -25.10
N GLY A 877 -22.81 37.85 -25.68
CA GLY A 877 -22.13 38.95 -25.00
C GLY A 877 -20.73 38.60 -24.51
N ARG A 878 -20.30 37.34 -24.60
CA ARG A 878 -19.01 36.89 -24.08
C ARG A 878 -17.81 37.52 -24.80
N SER A 879 -17.94 37.78 -26.10
CA SER A 879 -16.93 38.52 -26.89
C SER A 879 -16.93 40.04 -26.65
N GLY A 880 -17.79 40.55 -25.76
CA GLY A 880 -18.05 41.98 -25.60
C GLY A 880 -19.05 42.54 -26.63
N ARG A 881 -19.50 41.72 -27.58
CA ARG A 881 -20.54 42.04 -28.58
C ARG A 881 -21.49 40.86 -28.79
N THR A 882 -22.65 41.10 -29.40
CA THR A 882 -23.59 40.04 -29.80
C THR A 882 -24.28 40.43 -31.11
N PRO A 883 -24.22 39.58 -32.15
CA PRO A 883 -23.42 38.34 -32.25
C PRO A 883 -21.92 38.64 -32.44
N ALA A 884 -21.06 37.66 -32.13
CA ALA A 884 -19.61 37.75 -32.35
C ALA A 884 -19.24 37.77 -33.84
N ALA A 885 -20.05 37.22 -34.73
CA ALA A 885 -19.88 37.31 -36.18
C ALA A 885 -20.24 38.69 -36.76
N GLY A 886 -20.79 39.60 -35.94
CA GLY A 886 -21.39 40.85 -36.42
C GLY A 886 -22.80 40.65 -37.01
N PRO A 887 -23.52 41.72 -37.36
CA PRO A 887 -24.95 41.70 -37.72
C PRO A 887 -25.24 41.10 -39.11
N LEU A 888 -24.44 40.13 -39.57
CA LEU A 888 -24.58 39.50 -40.88
C LEU A 888 -25.86 38.63 -40.94
N PRO A 889 -26.61 38.59 -42.06
CA PRO A 889 -27.81 37.76 -42.19
C PRO A 889 -27.48 36.29 -42.49
N LEU A 890 -26.71 35.63 -41.63
CA LEU A 890 -26.30 34.23 -41.79
C LEU A 890 -27.48 33.26 -41.71
N ASP A 891 -27.28 32.05 -42.23
CA ASP A 891 -28.32 31.02 -42.37
C ASP A 891 -28.60 30.27 -41.07
N TYR A 892 -27.55 30.00 -40.29
CA TYR A 892 -27.68 29.37 -38.97
C TYR A 892 -26.86 30.09 -37.92
N TRP A 893 -27.43 30.13 -36.71
CA TRP A 893 -26.74 30.56 -35.50
C TRP A 893 -26.86 29.50 -34.42
N LEU A 894 -25.73 29.12 -33.85
CA LEU A 894 -25.68 28.16 -32.75
C LEU A 894 -25.36 28.89 -31.46
N LEU A 895 -26.20 28.71 -30.44
CA LEU A 895 -26.09 29.37 -29.14
C LEU A 895 -26.03 28.32 -28.04
N GLY A 896 -25.29 28.56 -26.96
CA GLY A 896 -25.11 27.56 -25.91
C GLY A 896 -24.65 28.12 -24.57
N LYS A 897 -23.33 28.15 -24.31
CA LYS A 897 -22.75 28.33 -22.96
C LYS A 897 -23.35 29.51 -22.19
N GLY A 898 -23.57 30.66 -22.84
CA GLY A 898 -24.19 31.83 -22.20
C GLY A 898 -25.71 31.80 -22.05
N LEU A 899 -26.43 30.92 -22.77
CA LEU A 899 -27.89 30.93 -22.88
C LEU A 899 -28.58 30.55 -21.58
N GLY A 900 -28.10 29.49 -20.93
CA GLY A 900 -28.63 29.03 -19.65
C GLY A 900 -28.00 29.70 -18.43
N GLY A 901 -27.02 30.60 -18.63
CA GLY A 901 -26.34 31.33 -17.55
C GLY A 901 -25.71 30.45 -16.46
N GLY A 902 -25.38 29.18 -16.77
CA GLY A 902 -24.88 28.20 -15.81
C GLY A 902 -25.94 27.49 -14.97
N ILE A 903 -27.23 27.84 -15.14
CA ILE A 903 -28.36 27.30 -14.38
C ILE A 903 -29.03 26.15 -15.12
N ALA A 904 -29.36 26.36 -16.40
CA ALA A 904 -29.97 25.36 -17.27
C ALA A 904 -28.98 24.89 -18.33
N LYS A 905 -28.97 23.58 -18.62
CA LYS A 905 -28.18 23.01 -19.71
C LYS A 905 -28.99 23.11 -21.00
N ILE A 906 -28.80 24.22 -21.72
CA ILE A 906 -29.58 24.55 -22.91
C ILE A 906 -28.71 25.12 -24.02
N SER A 907 -29.10 24.85 -25.26
CA SER A 907 -28.56 25.43 -26.47
C SER A 907 -29.69 25.69 -27.48
N ALA A 908 -29.39 26.47 -28.51
CA ALA A 908 -30.34 26.80 -29.56
C ALA A 908 -29.70 26.74 -30.94
N THR A 909 -30.45 26.21 -31.90
CA THR A 909 -30.20 26.35 -33.33
C THR A 909 -31.21 27.32 -33.90
N LEU A 910 -30.76 28.50 -34.32
CA LEU A 910 -31.58 29.42 -35.11
C LEU A 910 -31.35 29.10 -36.58
N ILE A 911 -32.43 28.84 -37.31
CA ILE A 911 -32.42 28.52 -38.74
C ILE A 911 -33.23 29.58 -39.45
N ALA A 912 -32.67 30.19 -40.49
CA ALA A 912 -33.39 31.22 -41.23
C ALA A 912 -34.70 30.66 -41.82
N GLN A 913 -35.79 31.40 -41.63
CA GLN A 913 -37.15 30.92 -41.92
C GLN A 913 -37.34 30.54 -43.39
N ASP A 914 -36.66 31.23 -44.31
CA ASP A 914 -36.71 31.01 -45.75
C ASP A 914 -36.02 29.70 -46.20
N ILE A 915 -35.20 29.08 -45.36
CA ILE A 915 -34.48 27.84 -45.69
C ILE A 915 -34.92 26.61 -44.89
N TYR A 916 -35.83 26.74 -43.92
CA TYR A 916 -36.20 25.68 -42.98
C TYR A 916 -36.90 24.46 -43.63
N GLY A 917 -37.76 24.68 -44.63
CA GLY A 917 -38.49 23.61 -45.30
C GLY A 917 -39.56 22.92 -44.42
N GLU A 918 -40.50 22.22 -45.06
CA GLU A 918 -41.60 21.56 -44.33
C GLU A 918 -41.19 20.20 -43.74
N GLY A 919 -41.59 19.92 -42.50
CA GLY A 919 -41.47 18.60 -41.88
C GLY A 919 -40.12 18.28 -41.22
N PHE A 920 -39.16 19.21 -41.22
CA PHE A 920 -37.87 19.00 -40.52
C PHE A 920 -38.02 18.93 -38.99
N ASP A 921 -39.04 19.59 -38.44
CA ASP A 921 -39.40 19.52 -37.02
C ASP A 921 -39.50 18.07 -36.51
N ARG A 922 -40.09 17.16 -37.31
CA ARG A 922 -40.21 15.73 -36.96
C ARG A 922 -38.87 14.98 -36.88
N HIS A 923 -37.83 15.53 -37.49
CA HIS A 923 -36.49 14.94 -37.55
C HIS A 923 -35.53 15.55 -36.52
N ALA A 924 -35.88 16.69 -35.93
CA ALA A 924 -35.00 17.48 -35.05
C ALA A 924 -35.24 17.26 -33.56
N VAL A 925 -36.41 16.75 -33.15
CA VAL A 925 -36.77 16.61 -31.72
C VAL A 925 -36.08 15.40 -31.08
N SER A 926 -35.61 15.60 -29.85
CA SER A 926 -35.10 14.57 -28.92
C SER A 926 -35.98 14.50 -27.67
N THR A 927 -35.90 13.40 -26.92
CA THR A 927 -36.73 13.15 -25.73
C THR A 927 -36.66 14.29 -24.71
N PHE A 928 -35.46 14.80 -24.43
CA PHE A 928 -35.23 15.85 -23.43
C PHE A 928 -34.99 17.25 -24.04
N SER A 929 -34.97 17.38 -25.38
CA SER A 929 -34.67 18.67 -26.01
C SER A 929 -35.82 19.64 -25.84
N GLY A 930 -35.52 20.90 -25.47
CA GLY A 930 -36.52 21.96 -25.34
C GLY A 930 -37.50 21.71 -24.20
N ASP A 931 -37.00 21.24 -23.06
CA ASP A 931 -37.77 21.11 -21.83
C ASP A 931 -38.26 22.48 -21.32
N ALA A 932 -39.07 22.48 -20.26
CA ALA A 932 -39.79 23.67 -19.82
C ALA A 932 -39.03 24.52 -18.78
N PHE A 933 -37.93 24.02 -18.21
CA PHE A 933 -37.11 24.70 -17.21
C PHE A 933 -35.94 25.43 -17.88
#